data_AF-A0A939WST9-F1
#
_entry.id   AF-A0A939WST9-F1
#
_cell.length_a   1.000
_cell.length_b   1.000
_cell.length_c   1.000
_cell.angle_alpha   90.00
_cell.angle_beta   90.00
_cell.angle_gamma   90.00
#
_symmetry.space_group_name_H-M   'P 1'
#
loop_
_entity.id
_entity.type
_entity.pdbx_description
1 polymer ?
#
loop_
_entity_poly.entity_id
_entity_poly.type
_entity_poly.pdbx_seq_one_letter_code
_entity_poly.pdbx_strand_id
1 'polypeptide(L)'
;LIFEEPTAGLHPEDIEKFVAILKNVTKSGVTVVATENNPVFLRLADNVLSFGDDERFSAEKVAAKEGNYEAELAKEIVLKNVETHNLKNIDLHIKPNKFNVISGISGSGKTSLAFDTLFVESIKAVMSGVSPYVKTFLLGKNQSSAAKCEGLRAGVGVSAKFSYSGVRSTVGTVSGIYEFVRMLFSRAGRLENGELCSFPAGDFSFNSEKGACAKCSGTGFILGCDIKKLLINPELSFAGGALSATKQGRFYGDKDGQFIHTLFAAGEKLGIDFSKPVKELSPREFDIAMFGAGDEIFDINWEYKRGNVEGTHSFKGKWIGFANLITDEYYRSSGNKNEEELFSLMGETICPECFGKRLKKELLSVKFAGITIDEFCEKPVTEIKKFLDSFVTRDEREREIFLRVKAEIYGKINKIMLLGLGHLTLARAASTLSTGERERLRLIKSSADDLQNLIYVVDEPSRGLHPIECENMAKLLKETAANGNTVVAVEHVPEIIKYADHIIEMGPGSGDAGGKIVFEGDYYSLIKSDCYTAKALNFKPVLKENNFSDFITLSNISENNLKNITVSIPLGKTTVISGISGSGKTTLIKYLSENISGHPVFFDRCGLDSATGGTSNIASFSGCYDKIKKKFGKSFKITKNDVCKTCKGTGKNSVSMDFLGNVEHFCADCNGTGFSENILLFKYKEKNIAEILDMEIGAAAEFFSDDPAIFKVLDTFVKCGLYYLKLSQQVLTLSSGELMRLNFAVSFAAFNAEKSRNGIFIFDEPSSGLHFCDVEKLLEMFKTLNDSGNTVIIAEHRSQIISSADYVIDLGPGSGENGGNVVFQGEVRDLVKCEDSVTGKMIWKLLNI
;
A
#
# COMPACT_ATOMS: atom_id res chain seq x y z
N LEU A 1 37.89 46.11 16.89
CA LEU A 1 36.47 46.21 17.28
C LEU A 1 35.77 44.94 16.80
N ILE A 2 34.98 44.30 17.65
CA ILE A 2 34.24 43.07 17.31
C ILE A 2 32.76 43.36 17.54
N PHE A 3 31.94 43.04 16.55
CA PHE A 3 30.50 43.26 16.57
C PHE A 3 29.74 41.96 16.27
N GLU A 4 28.55 41.83 16.83
CA GLU A 4 27.64 40.72 16.55
C GLU A 4 26.31 41.30 16.08
N GLU A 5 25.92 40.94 14.85
CA GLU A 5 24.77 41.48 14.10
C GLU A 5 24.62 43.00 14.16
N PRO A 6 25.67 43.79 13.80
CA PRO A 6 25.63 45.23 14.00
C PRO A 6 24.60 45.96 13.14
N THR A 7 23.99 45.28 12.16
CA THR A 7 22.89 45.85 11.36
C THR A 7 21.50 45.50 11.87
N ALA A 8 21.39 44.75 12.96
CA ALA A 8 20.11 44.43 13.57
C ALA A 8 19.33 45.70 13.92
N GLY A 9 18.14 45.85 13.34
CA GLY A 9 17.27 47.01 13.56
C GLY A 9 17.61 48.27 12.75
N LEU A 10 18.64 48.25 11.89
CA LEU A 10 18.91 49.35 10.96
C LEU A 10 18.04 49.26 9.71
N HIS A 11 17.57 50.41 9.22
CA HIS A 11 16.91 50.50 7.92
C HIS A 11 17.91 50.22 6.79
N PRO A 12 17.54 49.52 5.69
CA PRO A 12 18.48 49.12 4.65
C PRO A 12 19.33 50.25 4.04
N GLU A 13 18.77 51.46 3.91
CA GLU A 13 19.47 52.65 3.38
C GLU A 13 20.54 53.20 4.32
N ASP A 14 20.49 52.88 5.62
CA ASP A 14 21.45 53.36 6.62
C ASP A 14 22.60 52.37 6.87
N ILE A 15 22.46 51.13 6.41
CA ILE A 15 23.50 50.10 6.48
C ILE A 15 24.74 50.52 5.70
N GLU A 16 24.58 51.12 4.53
CA GLU A 16 25.72 51.57 3.72
C GLU A 16 26.52 52.69 4.40
N LYS A 17 25.82 53.66 5.01
CA LYS A 17 26.44 54.75 5.78
C LYS A 17 27.16 54.20 7.00
N PHE A 18 26.54 53.24 7.68
CA PHE A 18 27.12 52.59 8.84
C PHE A 18 28.41 51.83 8.50
N VAL A 19 28.40 51.05 7.40
CA VAL A 19 29.62 50.39 6.90
C VAL A 19 30.68 51.41 6.49
N ALA A 20 30.31 52.53 5.86
CA ALA A 20 31.26 53.59 5.51
C ALA A 20 31.94 54.21 6.75
N ILE A 21 31.21 54.37 7.86
CA ILE A 21 31.78 54.82 9.14
C ILE A 21 32.78 53.78 9.66
N LEU A 22 32.43 52.49 9.65
CA LEU A 22 33.34 51.41 10.05
C LEU A 22 34.61 51.39 9.18
N LYS A 23 34.50 51.67 7.87
CA LYS A 23 35.67 51.79 6.97
C LYS A 23 36.54 53.01 7.27
N ASN A 24 35.99 54.10 7.80
CA ASN A 24 36.81 55.21 8.26
C ASN A 24 37.54 54.87 9.57
N VAL A 25 36.91 54.08 10.44
CA VAL A 25 37.57 53.57 11.65
C VAL A 25 38.72 52.62 11.29
N THR A 26 38.57 51.78 10.25
CA THR A 26 39.65 50.90 9.80
C THR A 26 40.84 51.66 9.20
N LYS A 27 40.61 52.79 8.53
CA LYS A 27 41.70 53.67 8.05
C LYS A 27 42.56 54.24 9.16
N SER A 28 42.05 54.34 10.38
CA SER A 28 42.81 54.76 11.56
C SER A 28 43.63 53.62 12.18
N GLY A 29 43.77 52.49 11.49
CA GLY A 29 44.57 51.33 11.92
C GLY A 29 43.81 50.35 12.82
N VAL A 30 42.49 50.50 12.97
CA VAL A 30 41.67 49.65 13.84
C VAL A 30 41.01 48.53 13.03
N THR A 31 41.32 47.28 13.32
CA THR A 31 40.63 46.14 12.69
C THR A 31 39.19 46.02 13.20
N VAL A 32 38.22 45.92 12.28
CA VAL A 32 36.81 45.66 12.58
C VAL A 32 36.47 44.24 12.14
N VAL A 33 35.86 43.46 13.04
CA VAL A 33 35.36 42.11 12.78
C VAL A 33 33.88 42.10 13.15
N ALA A 34 33.04 41.51 12.30
CA ALA A 34 31.60 41.41 12.57
C ALA A 34 31.07 40.05 12.17
N THR A 35 30.21 39.46 12.99
CA THR A 35 29.35 38.33 12.61
C THR A 35 28.02 38.90 12.13
N GLU A 36 27.62 38.59 10.90
CA GLU A 36 26.46 39.23 10.27
C GLU A 36 25.91 38.33 9.15
N ASN A 37 24.59 38.33 8.97
CA ASN A 37 23.90 37.58 7.92
C ASN A 37 23.19 38.50 6.92
N ASN A 38 23.19 39.82 7.16
CA ASN A 38 22.61 40.79 6.24
C ASN A 38 23.40 40.87 4.91
N PRO A 39 22.77 40.59 3.75
CA PRO A 39 23.47 40.49 2.48
C PRO A 39 24.06 41.81 1.98
N VAL A 40 23.49 42.95 2.37
CA VAL A 40 24.02 44.27 1.98
C VAL A 40 25.31 44.57 2.76
N PHE A 41 25.33 44.27 4.06
CA PHE A 41 26.51 44.42 4.89
C PHE A 41 27.64 43.49 4.44
N LEU A 42 27.32 42.22 4.18
CA LEU A 42 28.28 41.23 3.68
C LEU A 42 28.86 41.62 2.32
N ARG A 43 28.04 42.18 1.43
CA ARG A 43 28.50 42.67 0.12
C ARG A 43 29.47 43.85 0.23
N LEU A 44 29.28 44.73 1.22
CA LEU A 44 30.08 45.94 1.41
C LEU A 44 31.32 45.72 2.28
N ALA A 45 31.37 44.61 3.03
CA ALA A 45 32.52 44.22 3.82
C ALA A 45 33.76 44.00 2.94
N ASP A 46 34.93 44.37 3.45
CA ASP A 46 36.19 44.22 2.71
C ASP A 46 36.61 42.75 2.58
N ASN A 47 36.26 41.92 3.58
CA ASN A 47 36.43 40.47 3.58
C ASN A 47 35.25 39.80 4.29
N VAL A 48 34.80 38.65 3.79
CA VAL A 48 33.77 37.83 4.44
C VAL A 48 34.35 36.44 4.71
N LEU A 49 34.30 36.04 5.97
CA LEU A 49 34.70 34.71 6.41
C LEU A 49 33.42 33.93 6.71
N SER A 50 33.15 32.90 5.90
CA SER A 50 32.04 31.98 6.14
C SER A 50 32.55 30.79 6.94
N PHE A 51 31.93 30.50 8.08
CA PHE A 51 32.23 29.30 8.86
C PHE A 51 31.31 28.17 8.43
N GLY A 52 31.75 27.46 7.39
CA GLY A 52 31.34 26.12 6.99
C GLY A 52 32.61 25.39 6.54
N ASP A 53 32.70 24.10 6.83
CA ASP A 53 33.92 23.27 6.77
C ASP A 53 34.82 23.54 5.55
N ASP A 54 35.89 24.34 5.71
CA ASP A 54 37.26 23.96 5.33
C ASP A 54 38.30 25.05 5.68
N GLU A 55 39.45 24.62 6.19
CA GLU A 55 40.60 25.47 6.52
C GLU A 55 41.50 25.78 5.30
N ARG A 56 41.84 27.08 5.13
CA ARG A 56 43.01 27.72 4.45
C ARG A 56 42.79 28.38 3.07
N PHE A 57 42.67 29.71 3.15
CA PHE A 57 43.09 30.77 2.20
C PHE A 57 42.66 30.69 0.71
N SER A 58 41.79 31.60 0.28
CA SER A 58 42.25 32.89 -0.26
C SER A 58 41.07 33.86 -0.42
N ALA A 59 41.27 35.09 0.04
CA ALA A 59 40.39 36.21 -0.21
C ALA A 59 40.56 36.67 -1.67
N GLU A 60 39.88 36.00 -2.59
CA GLU A 60 39.63 36.53 -3.93
C GLU A 60 38.15 36.38 -4.26
N LYS A 61 37.58 37.42 -4.87
CA LYS A 61 36.20 37.42 -5.38
C LYS A 61 35.98 36.15 -6.20
N VAL A 62 35.29 35.16 -5.62
CA VAL A 62 34.66 34.09 -6.39
C VAL A 62 33.49 34.75 -7.11
N ALA A 63 33.78 35.37 -8.26
CA ALA A 63 32.82 35.41 -9.33
C ALA A 63 32.40 33.95 -9.56
N ALA A 64 31.13 33.65 -9.30
CA ALA A 64 30.56 32.33 -9.52
C ALA A 64 30.93 31.86 -10.93
N LYS A 65 31.89 30.93 -11.02
CA LYS A 65 32.10 30.13 -12.23
C LYS A 65 30.94 29.15 -12.28
N GLU A 66 29.95 29.47 -13.11
CA GLU A 66 28.82 28.58 -13.46
C GLU A 66 29.27 27.19 -13.97
N GLY A 67 30.55 27.01 -14.34
CA GLY A 67 31.08 25.75 -14.87
C GLY A 67 31.49 24.66 -13.86
N ASN A 68 31.51 24.88 -12.55
CA ASN A 68 31.97 23.86 -11.57
C ASN A 68 30.84 23.10 -10.86
N TYR A 69 29.62 23.67 -10.83
CA TYR A 69 28.45 23.01 -10.25
C TYR A 69 27.97 21.83 -11.10
N GLU A 70 27.95 21.98 -12.43
CA GLU A 70 27.61 20.89 -13.36
C GLU A 70 28.59 19.72 -13.28
N ALA A 71 29.89 20.00 -13.03
CA ALA A 71 30.92 18.98 -12.87
C ALA A 71 30.78 18.20 -11.55
N GLU A 72 30.37 18.86 -10.46
CA GLU A 72 30.02 18.17 -9.20
C GLU A 72 28.72 17.38 -9.31
N LEU A 73 27.72 17.90 -10.02
CA LEU A 73 26.48 17.19 -10.31
C LEU A 73 26.71 15.95 -11.19
N ALA A 74 27.75 15.95 -12.02
CA ALA A 74 28.13 14.82 -12.85
C ALA A 74 28.95 13.75 -12.09
N LYS A 75 29.32 13.96 -10.82
CA LYS A 75 30.04 12.95 -10.03
C LYS A 75 29.17 11.71 -9.83
N GLU A 76 29.78 10.56 -10.07
CA GLU A 76 29.15 9.26 -9.83
C GLU A 76 28.82 9.09 -8.34
N ILE A 77 27.68 8.48 -8.05
CA ILE A 77 27.28 8.17 -6.68
C ILE A 77 27.88 6.80 -6.36
N VAL A 78 28.79 6.76 -5.38
CA VAL A 78 29.55 5.55 -5.06
C VAL A 78 29.43 5.22 -3.59
N LEU A 79 29.04 3.97 -3.29
CA LEU A 79 29.06 3.41 -1.94
C LEU A 79 30.04 2.25 -1.92
N LYS A 80 31.05 2.30 -1.05
CA LYS A 80 32.10 1.28 -0.97
C LYS A 80 31.94 0.38 0.24
N ASN A 81 32.31 -0.88 0.05
CA ASN A 81 32.35 -1.91 1.10
C ASN A 81 31.01 -2.02 1.85
N VAL A 82 29.91 -2.19 1.12
CA VAL A 82 28.57 -2.29 1.71
C VAL A 82 28.34 -3.71 2.24
N GLU A 83 27.99 -3.83 3.52
CA GLU A 83 27.74 -5.10 4.22
C GLU A 83 26.36 -5.16 4.91
N THR A 84 25.38 -4.41 4.41
CA THR A 84 24.06 -4.31 5.06
C THR A 84 23.27 -5.62 4.86
N HIS A 85 22.77 -6.22 5.94
CA HIS A 85 22.08 -7.53 5.90
C HIS A 85 22.93 -8.66 5.31
N ASN A 86 22.54 -9.23 4.17
CA ASN A 86 23.25 -10.32 3.50
C ASN A 86 24.23 -9.84 2.41
N LEU A 87 24.43 -8.52 2.26
CA LEU A 87 25.36 -7.94 1.29
C LEU A 87 26.82 -8.26 1.66
N LYS A 88 27.62 -8.63 0.66
CA LYS A 88 28.97 -9.19 0.85
C LYS A 88 30.05 -8.24 0.37
N ASN A 89 30.26 -7.15 1.12
CA ASN A 89 31.30 -6.16 0.86
C ASN A 89 31.29 -5.66 -0.60
N ILE A 90 30.14 -5.15 -1.03
CA ILE A 90 29.93 -4.73 -2.42
C ILE A 90 30.23 -3.25 -2.61
N ASP A 91 30.77 -2.92 -3.78
CA ASP A 91 30.90 -1.53 -4.24
C ASP A 91 29.76 -1.23 -5.21
N LEU A 92 28.95 -0.23 -4.87
CA LEU A 92 27.81 0.20 -5.68
C LEU A 92 28.15 1.49 -6.41
N HIS A 93 27.93 1.51 -7.72
CA HIS A 93 28.04 2.69 -8.56
C HIS A 93 26.67 3.03 -9.18
N ILE A 94 26.23 4.28 -9.04
CA ILE A 94 24.97 4.77 -9.59
C ILE A 94 25.27 5.95 -10.51
N LYS A 95 24.76 5.87 -11.75
CA LYS A 95 24.94 6.92 -12.75
C LYS A 95 24.05 8.12 -12.40
N PRO A 96 24.63 9.33 -12.23
CA PRO A 96 23.87 10.53 -11.89
C PRO A 96 22.99 10.97 -13.07
N ASN A 97 21.83 11.55 -12.80
CA ASN A 97 20.91 12.07 -13.82
C ASN A 97 20.45 11.02 -14.85
N LYS A 98 20.41 9.75 -14.42
CA LYS A 98 20.05 8.59 -15.25
C LYS A 98 18.99 7.74 -14.56
N PHE A 99 18.30 6.95 -15.37
CA PHE A 99 17.41 5.92 -14.87
C PHE A 99 18.21 4.63 -14.63
N ASN A 100 18.48 4.34 -13.35
CA ASN A 100 19.19 3.17 -12.87
C ASN A 100 18.20 2.13 -12.38
N VAL A 101 18.44 0.85 -12.67
CA VAL A 101 17.61 -0.26 -12.21
C VAL A 101 18.44 -1.29 -11.46
N ILE A 102 17.97 -1.68 -10.28
CA ILE A 102 18.52 -2.80 -9.50
C ILE A 102 17.58 -4.00 -9.67
N SER A 103 18.06 -5.05 -10.34
CA SER A 103 17.33 -6.30 -10.63
C SER A 103 17.95 -7.50 -9.91
N GLY A 104 17.31 -8.67 -10.03
CA GLY A 104 17.75 -9.95 -9.47
C GLY A 104 16.64 -10.73 -8.76
N ILE A 105 16.92 -11.97 -8.38
CA ILE A 105 15.94 -12.90 -7.77
C ILE A 105 15.48 -12.46 -6.36
N SER A 106 14.34 -12.99 -5.89
CA SER A 106 13.86 -12.70 -4.53
C SER A 106 14.91 -13.04 -3.47
N GLY A 107 15.07 -12.18 -2.45
CA GLY A 107 16.07 -12.40 -1.39
C GLY A 107 17.53 -12.20 -1.79
N SER A 108 17.85 -11.72 -3.00
CA SER A 108 19.25 -11.50 -3.44
C SER A 108 19.95 -10.30 -2.79
N GLY A 109 19.19 -9.41 -2.11
CA GLY A 109 19.70 -8.20 -1.46
C GLY A 109 19.31 -6.88 -2.11
N LYS A 110 18.44 -6.86 -3.13
CA LYS A 110 18.03 -5.65 -3.87
C LYS A 110 17.50 -4.53 -2.97
N THR A 111 16.49 -4.84 -2.15
CA THR A 111 15.85 -3.88 -1.24
C THR A 111 16.82 -3.44 -0.15
N SER A 112 17.66 -4.36 0.34
CA SER A 112 18.72 -4.03 1.31
C SER A 112 19.68 -3.00 0.74
N LEU A 113 20.12 -3.18 -0.52
CA LEU A 113 21.02 -2.25 -1.19
C LEU A 113 20.35 -0.90 -1.50
N ALA A 114 19.13 -0.91 -2.05
CA ALA A 114 18.45 0.30 -2.47
C ALA A 114 17.92 1.13 -1.29
N PHE A 115 17.17 0.50 -0.37
CA PHE A 115 16.46 1.21 0.69
C PHE A 115 17.21 1.19 2.02
N ASP A 116 17.72 0.03 2.44
CA ASP A 116 18.34 -0.08 3.77
C ASP A 116 19.80 0.43 3.77
N THR A 117 20.42 0.58 2.58
CA THR A 117 21.73 1.22 2.39
C THR A 117 21.61 2.57 1.66
N LEU A 118 21.39 2.59 0.34
CA LEU A 118 21.52 3.83 -0.47
C LEU A 118 20.57 4.94 -0.01
N PHE A 119 19.29 4.63 0.20
CA PHE A 119 18.32 5.62 0.68
C PHE A 119 18.65 6.09 2.10
N VAL A 120 18.98 5.18 3.03
CA VAL A 120 19.37 5.56 4.40
C VAL A 120 20.61 6.47 4.40
N GLU A 121 21.64 6.15 3.62
CA GLU A 121 22.85 6.97 3.50
C GLU A 121 22.54 8.34 2.88
N SER A 122 21.66 8.41 1.89
CA SER A 122 21.22 9.67 1.28
C SER A 122 20.49 10.58 2.29
N ILE A 123 19.67 10.00 3.18
CA ILE A 123 19.00 10.74 4.25
C ILE A 123 20.00 11.18 5.32
N LYS A 124 20.93 10.32 5.73
CA LYS A 124 22.01 10.66 6.68
C LYS A 124 22.86 11.82 6.19
N ALA A 125 23.19 11.84 4.91
CA ALA A 125 23.96 12.93 4.30
C ALA A 125 23.23 14.28 4.42
N VAL A 126 21.93 14.35 4.11
CA VAL A 126 21.13 15.57 4.29
C VAL A 126 20.99 15.94 5.77
N MET A 127 20.76 14.94 6.63
CA MET A 127 20.54 15.15 8.06
C MET A 127 21.81 15.52 8.84
N SER A 128 22.98 15.39 8.23
CA SER A 128 24.24 15.90 8.78
C SER A 128 24.22 17.42 8.98
N GLY A 129 23.39 18.15 8.23
CA GLY A 129 23.15 19.58 8.40
C GLY A 129 22.10 19.94 9.47
N VAL A 130 21.44 18.96 10.10
CA VAL A 130 20.39 19.19 11.10
C VAL A 130 20.98 19.30 12.51
N SER A 131 20.24 19.90 13.45
CA SER A 131 20.71 20.16 14.81
C SER A 131 21.21 18.87 15.52
N PRO A 132 22.21 19.00 16.42
CA PRO A 132 22.76 17.86 17.18
C PRO A 132 21.72 17.02 17.93
N TYR A 133 20.60 17.64 18.35
CA TYR A 133 19.48 16.95 18.99
C TYR A 133 18.88 15.87 18.08
N VAL A 134 18.57 16.21 16.83
CA VAL A 134 17.99 15.27 15.85
C VAL A 134 18.97 14.14 15.49
N LYS A 135 20.27 14.45 15.44
CA LYS A 135 21.33 13.45 15.19
C LYS A 135 21.37 12.35 16.26
N THR A 136 21.03 12.67 17.50
CA THR A 136 21.10 11.71 18.63
C THR A 136 20.08 10.58 18.48
N PHE A 137 18.92 10.85 17.87
CA PHE A 137 17.87 9.85 17.62
C PHE A 137 18.18 8.95 16.40
N LEU A 138 18.87 9.49 15.40
CA LEU A 138 19.26 8.76 14.18
C LEU A 138 20.43 7.79 14.41
N LEU A 139 21.27 8.06 15.40
CA LEU A 139 22.44 7.23 15.74
C LEU A 139 22.09 5.99 16.57
N GLY A 140 20.81 5.65 16.72
CA GLY A 140 20.39 4.37 17.27
C GLY A 140 20.87 3.22 16.39
N LYS A 141 21.96 2.56 16.79
CA LYS A 141 22.51 1.21 16.48
C LYS A 141 22.04 0.38 15.25
N ASN A 142 21.46 0.95 14.21
CA ASN A 142 21.26 0.28 12.93
C ASN A 142 22.38 0.72 12.00
N GLN A 143 23.42 -0.12 11.95
CA GLN A 143 24.52 -0.02 11.01
C GLN A 143 23.97 -0.20 9.58
N SER A 144 23.72 0.89 8.87
CA SER A 144 24.10 0.88 7.46
C SER A 144 25.63 0.92 7.43
N SER A 145 26.22 -0.05 6.75
CA SER A 145 27.64 -0.39 6.82
C SER A 145 28.35 -0.07 5.50
N ALA A 146 28.00 1.05 4.85
CA ALA A 146 28.87 1.56 3.79
C ALA A 146 30.10 2.18 4.45
N ALA A 147 31.30 1.68 4.14
CA ALA A 147 32.53 2.21 4.72
C ALA A 147 32.85 3.64 4.20
N LYS A 148 32.42 3.93 2.97
CA LYS A 148 32.60 5.24 2.34
C LYS A 148 31.45 5.52 1.36
N CYS A 149 30.95 6.74 1.39
CA CYS A 149 29.95 7.23 0.46
C CYS A 149 30.45 8.51 -0.24
N GLU A 150 30.30 8.59 -1.55
CA GLU A 150 30.67 9.74 -2.38
C GLU A 150 29.52 10.12 -3.32
N GLY A 151 29.35 11.41 -3.59
CA GLY A 151 28.35 11.90 -4.55
C GLY A 151 26.88 11.78 -4.10
N LEU A 152 26.61 11.46 -2.83
CA LEU A 152 25.25 11.32 -2.32
C LEU A 152 24.43 12.61 -2.50
N ARG A 153 23.17 12.43 -2.89
CA ARG A 153 22.19 13.50 -3.08
C ARG A 153 21.04 13.35 -2.08
N ALA A 154 20.21 14.36 -1.94
CA ALA A 154 19.01 14.26 -1.12
C ALA A 154 18.07 13.18 -1.66
N GLY A 155 17.74 12.20 -0.80
CA GLY A 155 16.96 11.03 -1.17
C GLY A 155 15.46 11.19 -1.00
N VAL A 156 14.70 10.69 -1.97
CA VAL A 156 13.25 10.54 -1.91
C VAL A 156 12.90 9.06 -2.07
N GLY A 157 12.38 8.45 -1.01
CA GLY A 157 12.01 7.04 -0.99
C GLY A 157 10.55 6.82 -1.33
N VAL A 158 10.25 5.98 -2.32
CA VAL A 158 8.90 5.56 -2.71
C VAL A 158 8.80 4.05 -2.57
N SER A 159 8.27 3.58 -1.44
CA SER A 159 8.05 2.16 -1.13
C SER A 159 6.84 1.96 -0.23
N ALA A 160 6.19 0.79 -0.32
CA ALA A 160 5.17 0.30 0.60
C ALA A 160 5.56 0.47 2.09
N LYS A 161 6.85 0.28 2.43
CA LYS A 161 7.37 0.45 3.80
C LYS A 161 7.08 1.85 4.36
N PHE A 162 7.05 2.87 3.50
CA PHE A 162 6.76 4.24 3.88
C PHE A 162 5.29 4.63 3.62
N SER A 163 4.46 3.71 3.10
CA SER A 163 3.10 3.95 2.59
C SER A 163 2.01 4.12 3.64
N TYR A 164 2.35 4.69 4.81
CA TYR A 164 1.34 5.08 5.79
C TYR A 164 0.57 6.31 5.31
N SER A 165 -0.74 6.19 5.28
CA SER A 165 -1.65 7.31 5.04
C SER A 165 -2.61 7.37 6.21
N GLY A 166 -2.63 8.48 6.93
CA GLY A 166 -3.57 8.67 8.03
C GLY A 166 -5.02 8.63 7.52
N VAL A 167 -5.98 8.39 8.42
CA VAL A 167 -7.42 8.21 8.13
C VAL A 167 -8.03 9.37 7.32
N ARG A 168 -7.45 10.57 7.40
CA ARG A 168 -7.90 11.76 6.64
C ARG A 168 -7.33 11.84 5.22
N SER A 169 -6.35 11.02 4.85
CA SER A 169 -5.71 11.10 3.53
C SER A 169 -6.65 10.67 2.42
N THR A 170 -6.68 11.42 1.33
CA THR A 170 -7.41 11.10 0.09
C THR A 170 -6.47 11.10 -1.12
N VAL A 171 -6.95 10.61 -2.26
CA VAL A 171 -6.25 10.73 -3.55
C VAL A 171 -5.84 12.19 -3.82
N GLY A 172 -6.72 13.15 -3.55
CA GLY A 172 -6.44 14.58 -3.72
C GLY A 172 -5.28 15.08 -2.84
N THR A 173 -5.22 14.65 -1.58
CA THR A 173 -4.12 15.06 -0.68
C THR A 173 -2.81 14.33 -0.95
N VAL A 174 -2.88 13.05 -1.33
CA VAL A 174 -1.71 12.22 -1.62
C VAL A 174 -1.05 12.65 -2.94
N SER A 175 -1.82 13.04 -3.95
CA SER A 175 -1.30 13.60 -5.21
C SER A 175 -0.85 15.07 -5.08
N GLY A 176 -1.32 15.78 -4.06
CA GLY A 176 -1.14 17.22 -3.89
C GLY A 176 -2.07 18.08 -4.73
N ILE A 177 -3.00 17.49 -5.50
CA ILE A 177 -3.98 18.24 -6.32
C ILE A 177 -4.93 19.05 -5.43
N TYR A 178 -5.30 18.52 -4.25
CA TYR A 178 -6.26 19.18 -3.37
C TYR A 178 -5.81 20.58 -2.94
N GLU A 179 -4.50 20.83 -2.82
CA GLU A 179 -3.94 22.14 -2.49
C GLU A 179 -4.32 23.21 -3.52
N PHE A 180 -4.22 22.85 -4.81
CA PHE A 180 -4.60 23.71 -5.93
C PHE A 180 -6.11 23.89 -6.03
N VAL A 181 -6.89 22.83 -5.73
CA VAL A 181 -8.36 22.89 -5.69
C VAL A 181 -8.82 23.87 -4.60
N ARG A 182 -8.27 23.79 -3.38
CA ARG A 182 -8.59 24.74 -2.31
C ARG A 182 -8.28 26.18 -2.71
N MET A 183 -7.15 26.39 -3.38
CA MET A 183 -6.76 27.71 -3.87
C MET A 183 -7.74 28.22 -4.93
N LEU A 184 -8.20 27.37 -5.84
CA LEU A 184 -9.20 27.71 -6.85
C LEU A 184 -10.51 28.19 -6.20
N PHE A 185 -11.08 27.40 -5.28
CA PHE A 185 -12.33 27.76 -4.61
C PHE A 185 -12.20 29.00 -3.73
N SER A 186 -11.07 29.17 -3.04
CA SER A 186 -10.82 30.35 -2.22
C SER A 186 -10.70 31.64 -3.04
N ARG A 187 -10.12 31.58 -4.24
CA ARG A 187 -9.78 32.78 -5.04
C ARG A 187 -10.76 33.10 -6.16
N ALA A 188 -11.44 32.07 -6.69
CA ALA A 188 -12.37 32.18 -7.81
C ALA A 188 -13.80 31.70 -7.46
N GLY A 189 -14.01 31.06 -6.31
CA GLY A 189 -15.33 30.62 -5.89
C GLY A 189 -16.25 31.78 -5.50
N ARG A 190 -17.56 31.52 -5.55
CA ARG A 190 -18.62 32.45 -5.15
C ARG A 190 -19.55 31.82 -4.11
N LEU A 191 -20.07 32.66 -3.24
CA LEU A 191 -21.11 32.30 -2.27
C LEU A 191 -22.49 32.25 -2.94
N GLU A 192 -23.51 31.73 -2.24
CA GLU A 192 -24.88 31.63 -2.78
C GLU A 192 -25.47 33.00 -3.17
N ASN A 193 -25.05 34.08 -2.51
CA ASN A 193 -25.44 35.45 -2.83
C ASN A 193 -24.73 36.03 -4.06
N GLY A 194 -23.82 35.28 -4.70
CA GLY A 194 -23.05 35.69 -5.88
C GLY A 194 -21.76 36.46 -5.58
N GLU A 195 -21.51 36.81 -4.32
CA GLU A 195 -20.26 37.46 -3.89
C GLU A 195 -19.06 36.52 -3.99
N LEU A 196 -17.87 37.11 -4.13
CA LEU A 196 -16.63 36.34 -4.12
C LEU A 196 -16.41 35.67 -2.75
N CYS A 197 -15.85 34.47 -2.78
CA CYS A 197 -15.49 33.72 -1.59
C CYS A 197 -14.58 34.56 -0.67
N SER A 198 -14.96 34.68 0.60
CA SER A 198 -14.19 35.35 1.65
C SER A 198 -13.29 34.40 2.44
N PHE A 199 -13.50 33.09 2.30
CA PHE A 199 -12.74 32.08 3.03
C PHE A 199 -11.33 31.89 2.44
N PRO A 200 -10.27 31.87 3.27
CA PRO A 200 -8.92 31.54 2.83
C PRO A 200 -8.81 30.06 2.46
N ALA A 201 -7.83 29.72 1.61
CA ALA A 201 -7.61 28.34 1.15
C ALA A 201 -7.39 27.33 2.29
N GLY A 202 -6.84 27.78 3.43
CA GLY A 202 -6.65 26.93 4.62
C GLY A 202 -7.97 26.49 5.28
N ASP A 203 -9.06 27.24 5.09
CA ASP A 203 -10.38 26.89 5.60
C ASP A 203 -11.01 25.78 4.75
N PHE A 204 -10.69 25.67 3.46
CA PHE A 204 -11.12 24.51 2.65
C PHE A 204 -10.36 23.22 2.95
N SER A 205 -9.55 23.18 4.01
CA SER A 205 -8.83 21.98 4.42
C SER A 205 -9.62 21.20 5.47
N PHE A 206 -10.03 19.98 5.16
CA PHE A 206 -10.62 19.08 6.17
C PHE A 206 -9.59 18.57 7.21
N ASN A 207 -8.32 18.96 7.09
CA ASN A 207 -7.31 18.73 8.12
C ASN A 207 -7.20 19.90 9.13
N SER A 208 -7.78 21.06 8.82
CA SER A 208 -7.82 22.20 9.74
C SER A 208 -9.11 22.19 10.55
N GLU A 209 -9.07 22.64 11.80
CA GLU A 209 -10.26 22.75 12.66
C GLU A 209 -11.30 23.73 12.08
N LYS A 210 -10.83 24.77 11.37
CA LYS A 210 -11.70 25.73 10.69
C LYS A 210 -12.48 25.09 9.55
N GLY A 211 -11.86 24.17 8.81
CA GLY A 211 -12.47 23.52 7.65
C GLY A 211 -13.21 22.23 7.94
N ALA A 212 -12.71 21.43 8.86
CA ALA A 212 -13.21 20.10 9.16
C ALA A 212 -14.64 20.13 9.69
N CYS A 213 -15.47 19.20 9.20
CA CYS A 213 -16.78 18.93 9.79
C CYS A 213 -16.63 18.64 11.29
N ALA A 214 -17.46 19.27 12.12
CA ALA A 214 -17.36 19.18 13.57
C ALA A 214 -17.61 17.75 14.09
N LYS A 215 -18.60 17.02 13.53
CA LYS A 215 -18.94 15.66 13.98
C LYS A 215 -17.85 14.62 13.70
N CYS A 216 -17.29 14.60 12.49
CA CYS A 216 -16.28 13.59 12.11
C CYS A 216 -14.84 14.11 12.21
N SER A 217 -14.66 15.39 12.56
CA SER A 217 -13.34 16.04 12.54
C SER A 217 -12.63 15.82 11.19
N GLY A 218 -13.34 15.91 10.07
CA GLY A 218 -12.77 15.85 8.72
C GLY A 218 -12.33 14.46 8.22
N THR A 219 -12.65 13.38 8.93
CA THR A 219 -12.45 12.00 8.41
C THR A 219 -13.48 11.63 7.34
N GLY A 220 -14.69 12.20 7.42
CA GLY A 220 -15.86 11.82 6.62
C GLY A 220 -16.65 10.64 7.19
N PHE A 221 -16.10 9.94 8.19
CA PHE A 221 -16.71 8.76 8.80
C PHE A 221 -16.67 8.84 10.32
N ILE A 222 -17.62 8.18 10.97
CA ILE A 222 -17.64 7.99 12.42
C ILE A 222 -17.65 6.51 12.73
N LEU A 223 -17.18 6.15 13.92
CA LEU A 223 -17.33 4.78 14.42
C LEU A 223 -18.82 4.54 14.68
N GLY A 224 -19.39 3.57 13.98
CA GLY A 224 -20.80 3.18 14.11
C GLY A 224 -20.97 1.68 13.92
N CYS A 225 -22.18 1.18 14.03
CA CYS A 225 -22.44 -0.24 13.82
C CYS A 225 -22.18 -0.64 12.35
N ASP A 226 -21.37 -1.67 12.15
CA ASP A 226 -21.15 -2.28 10.85
C ASP A 226 -22.28 -3.27 10.54
N ILE A 227 -23.15 -2.88 9.61
CA ILE A 227 -24.33 -3.66 9.22
C ILE A 227 -23.94 -5.05 8.73
N LYS A 228 -22.81 -5.20 8.03
CA LYS A 228 -22.39 -6.51 7.49
C LYS A 228 -21.97 -7.48 8.60
N LYS A 229 -21.49 -6.96 9.72
CA LYS A 229 -21.14 -7.77 10.90
C LYS A 229 -22.38 -8.10 11.74
N LEU A 230 -23.38 -7.22 11.73
CA LEU A 230 -24.63 -7.39 12.46
C LEU A 230 -25.61 -8.34 11.73
N LEU A 231 -25.81 -8.12 10.43
CA LEU A 231 -26.76 -8.85 9.58
C LEU A 231 -26.01 -9.90 8.76
N ILE A 232 -25.99 -11.13 9.27
CA ILE A 232 -25.29 -12.25 8.62
C ILE A 232 -26.22 -13.08 7.75
N ASN A 233 -27.51 -13.18 8.11
CA ASN A 233 -28.47 -14.04 7.44
C ASN A 233 -29.62 -13.23 6.81
N PRO A 234 -29.43 -12.57 5.66
CA PRO A 234 -30.44 -11.72 5.03
C PRO A 234 -31.64 -12.50 4.44
N GLU A 235 -31.50 -13.82 4.27
CA GLU A 235 -32.57 -14.72 3.81
C GLU A 235 -33.64 -14.97 4.88
N LEU A 236 -33.38 -14.56 6.13
CA LEU A 236 -34.34 -14.64 7.25
C LEU A 236 -34.92 -13.27 7.54
N SER A 237 -36.07 -13.22 8.21
CA SER A 237 -36.62 -11.96 8.73
C SER A 237 -35.89 -11.53 10.00
N PHE A 238 -36.06 -10.27 10.43
CA PHE A 238 -35.45 -9.79 11.68
C PHE A 238 -35.87 -10.64 12.89
N ALA A 239 -37.15 -10.98 13.00
CA ALA A 239 -37.67 -11.89 14.03
C ALA A 239 -37.28 -13.36 13.79
N GLY A 240 -37.03 -13.73 12.53
CA GLY A 240 -36.54 -15.05 12.12
C GLY A 240 -35.05 -15.30 12.42
N GLY A 241 -34.36 -14.34 13.05
CA GLY A 241 -32.97 -14.50 13.46
C GLY A 241 -31.95 -14.00 12.44
N ALA A 242 -32.31 -13.05 11.58
CA ALA A 242 -31.37 -12.42 10.64
C ALA A 242 -30.12 -11.83 11.32
N LEU A 243 -30.24 -11.41 12.59
CA LEU A 243 -29.16 -10.83 13.40
C LEU A 243 -28.48 -11.83 14.35
N SER A 244 -28.89 -13.10 14.36
CA SER A 244 -28.60 -14.05 15.45
C SER A 244 -27.17 -14.58 15.53
N ALA A 245 -26.27 -14.14 14.65
CA ALA A 245 -24.90 -14.64 14.61
C ALA A 245 -24.04 -14.18 15.81
N THR A 246 -24.39 -13.05 16.42
CA THR A 246 -23.70 -12.56 17.62
C THR A 246 -24.62 -12.56 18.83
N LYS A 247 -24.05 -12.47 20.03
CA LYS A 247 -24.83 -12.40 21.28
C LYS A 247 -25.67 -11.12 21.33
N GLN A 248 -25.10 -9.99 20.91
CA GLN A 248 -25.78 -8.71 20.78
C GLN A 248 -26.86 -8.78 19.72
N GLY A 249 -26.56 -9.33 18.55
CA GLY A 249 -27.55 -9.48 17.48
C GLY A 249 -28.71 -10.40 17.87
N ARG A 250 -28.48 -11.47 18.66
CA ARG A 250 -29.54 -12.28 19.29
C ARG A 250 -30.39 -11.49 20.28
N PHE A 251 -29.78 -10.59 21.04
CA PHE A 251 -30.50 -9.77 22.02
C PHE A 251 -31.41 -8.73 21.35
N TYR A 252 -30.90 -8.00 20.33
CA TYR A 252 -31.71 -7.02 19.61
C TYR A 252 -32.71 -7.68 18.66
N GLY A 253 -32.36 -8.83 18.06
CA GLY A 253 -33.23 -9.62 17.20
C GLY A 253 -34.09 -10.66 17.93
N ASP A 254 -34.24 -10.55 19.25
CA ASP A 254 -35.09 -11.46 20.03
C ASP A 254 -36.56 -11.28 19.61
N LYS A 255 -37.17 -12.35 19.10
CA LYS A 255 -38.56 -12.34 18.61
C LYS A 255 -39.58 -11.94 19.68
N ASP A 256 -39.27 -12.23 20.95
CA ASP A 256 -40.10 -11.91 22.12
C ASP A 256 -39.59 -10.64 22.83
N GLY A 257 -38.63 -9.94 22.21
CA GLY A 257 -37.93 -8.78 22.74
C GLY A 257 -38.54 -7.45 22.31
N GLN A 258 -38.38 -6.43 23.16
CA GLN A 258 -38.96 -5.10 22.95
C GLN A 258 -38.58 -4.45 21.60
N PHE A 259 -37.38 -4.72 21.07
CA PHE A 259 -36.89 -4.07 19.86
C PHE A 259 -37.60 -4.57 18.60
N ILE A 260 -37.82 -5.88 18.48
CA ILE A 260 -38.59 -6.47 17.37
C ILE A 260 -40.03 -5.97 17.42
N HIS A 261 -40.67 -5.93 18.59
CA HIS A 261 -42.02 -5.40 18.72
C HIS A 261 -42.11 -3.90 18.43
N THR A 262 -41.07 -3.12 18.75
CA THR A 262 -41.01 -1.70 18.37
C THR A 262 -40.88 -1.53 16.85
N LEU A 263 -40.08 -2.37 16.19
CA LEU A 263 -39.96 -2.41 14.73
C LEU A 263 -41.30 -2.77 14.07
N PHE A 264 -42.02 -3.77 14.59
CA PHE A 264 -43.33 -4.16 14.08
C PHE A 264 -44.39 -3.09 14.27
N ALA A 265 -44.44 -2.43 15.44
CA ALA A 265 -45.33 -1.29 15.65
C ALA A 265 -45.03 -0.13 14.68
N ALA A 266 -43.76 0.12 14.38
CA ALA A 266 -43.37 1.08 13.35
C ALA A 266 -43.81 0.63 11.95
N GLY A 267 -43.66 -0.66 11.63
CA GLY A 267 -44.12 -1.27 10.39
C GLY A 267 -45.62 -1.15 10.18
N GLU A 268 -46.44 -1.53 11.16
CA GLU A 268 -47.90 -1.45 11.08
C GLU A 268 -48.39 -0.03 10.77
N LYS A 269 -47.80 0.98 11.43
CA LYS A 269 -48.18 2.38 11.23
C LYS A 269 -47.72 2.94 9.88
N LEU A 270 -46.55 2.50 9.41
CA LEU A 270 -45.96 2.94 8.13
C LEU A 270 -46.45 2.11 6.93
N GLY A 271 -47.24 1.06 7.15
CA GLY A 271 -47.70 0.14 6.11
C GLY A 271 -46.61 -0.78 5.57
N ILE A 272 -45.61 -1.12 6.40
CA ILE A 272 -44.45 -1.94 6.06
C ILE A 272 -44.53 -3.28 6.80
N ASP A 273 -44.44 -4.38 6.06
CA ASP A 273 -44.35 -5.72 6.64
C ASP A 273 -42.88 -6.10 6.88
N PHE A 274 -42.46 -6.13 8.15
CA PHE A 274 -41.12 -6.56 8.57
C PHE A 274 -41.03 -8.06 8.93
N SER A 275 -42.12 -8.82 8.75
CA SER A 275 -42.12 -10.28 8.97
C SER A 275 -41.48 -11.06 7.82
N LYS A 276 -41.40 -10.44 6.63
CA LYS A 276 -40.73 -10.99 5.44
C LYS A 276 -39.20 -11.07 5.59
N PRO A 277 -38.51 -11.92 4.82
CA PRO A 277 -37.06 -11.96 4.75
C PRO A 277 -36.44 -10.58 4.51
N VAL A 278 -35.30 -10.29 5.14
CA VAL A 278 -34.63 -8.98 5.04
C VAL A 278 -34.26 -8.64 3.59
N LYS A 279 -33.89 -9.65 2.79
CA LYS A 279 -33.58 -9.50 1.36
C LYS A 279 -34.75 -9.04 0.49
N GLU A 280 -35.99 -9.22 0.95
CA GLU A 280 -37.21 -8.79 0.25
C GLU A 280 -37.67 -7.38 0.64
N LEU A 281 -36.95 -6.72 1.56
CA LEU A 281 -37.20 -5.32 1.92
C LEU A 281 -36.67 -4.39 0.82
N SER A 282 -37.45 -3.35 0.52
CA SER A 282 -36.94 -2.24 -0.30
C SER A 282 -35.86 -1.45 0.46
N PRO A 283 -34.99 -0.69 -0.23
CA PRO A 283 -33.95 0.11 0.43
C PRO A 283 -34.49 1.03 1.53
N ARG A 284 -35.67 1.63 1.31
CA ARG A 284 -36.33 2.48 2.30
C ARG A 284 -36.80 1.70 3.52
N GLU A 285 -37.41 0.54 3.32
CA GLU A 285 -37.88 -0.33 4.42
C GLU A 285 -36.68 -0.82 5.24
N PHE A 286 -35.61 -1.22 4.57
CA PHE A 286 -34.36 -1.62 5.19
C PHE A 286 -33.74 -0.49 6.03
N ASP A 287 -33.68 0.73 5.47
CA ASP A 287 -33.16 1.89 6.17
C ASP A 287 -33.95 2.22 7.44
N ILE A 288 -35.29 2.08 7.39
CA ILE A 288 -36.14 2.27 8.57
C ILE A 288 -35.79 1.24 9.65
N ALA A 289 -35.58 -0.03 9.28
CA ALA A 289 -35.22 -1.06 10.24
C ALA A 289 -33.83 -0.82 10.87
N MET A 290 -32.84 -0.38 10.09
CA MET A 290 -31.47 -0.22 10.56
C MET A 290 -31.19 1.13 11.23
N PHE A 291 -31.78 2.21 10.72
CA PHE A 291 -31.48 3.59 11.12
C PHE A 291 -32.67 4.35 11.72
N GLY A 292 -33.84 3.72 11.80
CA GLY A 292 -35.01 4.24 12.49
C GLY A 292 -35.99 5.01 11.60
N ALA A 293 -37.10 5.44 12.20
CA ALA A 293 -38.20 6.13 11.53
C ALA A 293 -38.28 7.63 11.88
N GLY A 294 -37.12 8.27 12.15
CA GLY A 294 -37.04 9.68 12.53
C GLY A 294 -37.63 9.97 13.91
N ASP A 295 -38.34 11.12 14.03
CA ASP A 295 -38.88 11.60 15.31
C ASP A 295 -40.30 11.09 15.63
N GLU A 296 -40.86 10.22 14.81
CA GLU A 296 -42.19 9.66 15.03
C GLU A 296 -42.26 8.77 16.29
N ILE A 297 -43.38 8.86 16.99
CA ILE A 297 -43.68 8.08 18.19
C ILE A 297 -44.72 7.02 17.84
N PHE A 298 -44.44 5.79 18.26
CA PHE A 298 -45.23 4.60 18.02
C PHE A 298 -45.82 4.09 19.34
N ASP A 299 -47.06 3.62 19.28
CA ASP A 299 -47.73 2.91 20.37
C ASP A 299 -47.34 1.43 20.28
N ILE A 300 -46.59 0.95 21.26
CA ILE A 300 -45.96 -0.38 21.21
C ILE A 300 -46.63 -1.24 22.26
N ASN A 301 -47.32 -2.29 21.79
CA ASN A 301 -48.03 -3.24 22.63
C ASN A 301 -47.66 -4.67 22.22
N TRP A 302 -47.24 -5.50 23.16
CA TRP A 302 -47.08 -6.93 22.91
C TRP A 302 -47.30 -7.76 24.16
N GLU A 303 -47.65 -9.02 23.94
CA GLU A 303 -47.78 -10.03 24.97
C GLU A 303 -46.51 -10.86 25.02
N TYR A 304 -46.01 -11.15 26.23
CA TYR A 304 -44.84 -12.00 26.41
C TYR A 304 -45.17 -13.20 27.29
N LYS A 305 -44.48 -14.31 27.01
CA LYS A 305 -44.56 -15.54 27.80
C LYS A 305 -43.16 -16.04 28.10
N ARG A 306 -42.69 -15.83 29.34
CA ARG A 306 -41.39 -16.32 29.82
C ARG A 306 -41.62 -17.38 30.91
N GLY A 307 -41.54 -18.65 30.52
CA GLY A 307 -41.87 -19.77 31.42
C GLY A 307 -43.37 -19.76 31.77
N ASN A 308 -43.70 -19.66 33.06
CA ASN A 308 -45.08 -19.62 33.57
C ASN A 308 -45.64 -18.20 33.78
N VAL A 309 -44.89 -17.16 33.41
CA VAL A 309 -45.32 -15.76 33.57
C VAL A 309 -45.76 -15.22 32.21
N GLU A 310 -47.01 -14.78 32.15
CA GLU A 310 -47.64 -14.11 31.02
C GLU A 310 -48.01 -12.68 31.41
N GLY A 311 -47.82 -11.72 30.50
CA GLY A 311 -48.14 -10.31 30.73
C GLY A 311 -48.11 -9.49 29.45
N THR A 312 -48.58 -8.25 29.56
CA THR A 312 -48.62 -7.29 28.44
C THR A 312 -47.70 -6.11 28.75
N HIS A 313 -46.79 -5.80 27.83
CA HIS A 313 -46.02 -4.57 27.86
C HIS A 313 -46.66 -3.53 26.92
N SER A 314 -46.86 -2.32 27.44
CA SER A 314 -47.39 -1.18 26.69
C SER A 314 -46.57 0.06 27.00
N PHE A 315 -45.99 0.67 25.97
CA PHE A 315 -45.30 1.96 26.09
C PHE A 315 -45.32 2.72 24.77
N LYS A 316 -45.03 4.03 24.83
CA LYS A 316 -44.83 4.87 23.64
C LYS A 316 -43.36 5.14 23.44
N GLY A 317 -42.85 4.95 22.23
CA GLY A 317 -41.42 5.09 21.96
C GLY A 317 -41.12 5.41 20.50
N LYS A 318 -39.90 5.87 20.25
CA LYS A 318 -39.37 6.06 18.90
C LYS A 318 -38.65 4.78 18.45
N TRP A 319 -38.77 4.45 17.17
CA TRP A 319 -37.91 3.43 16.57
C TRP A 319 -36.62 4.07 16.07
N ILE A 320 -35.52 3.80 16.79
CA ILE A 320 -34.20 4.39 16.56
C ILE A 320 -33.40 3.60 15.52
N GLY A 321 -33.76 2.33 15.28
CA GLY A 321 -33.09 1.43 14.34
C GLY A 321 -31.97 0.59 14.97
N PHE A 322 -31.76 -0.62 14.47
CA PHE A 322 -30.80 -1.57 15.05
C PHE A 322 -29.35 -1.05 15.08
N ALA A 323 -28.89 -0.44 13.99
CA ALA A 323 -27.51 0.05 13.89
C ALA A 323 -27.25 1.20 14.88
N ASN A 324 -28.21 2.11 15.03
CA ASN A 324 -28.13 3.21 15.97
C ASN A 324 -28.21 2.72 17.43
N LEU A 325 -29.07 1.74 17.73
CA LEU A 325 -29.16 1.14 19.07
C LEU A 325 -27.83 0.53 19.53
N ILE A 326 -27.14 -0.19 18.65
CA ILE A 326 -25.82 -0.78 18.96
C ILE A 326 -24.75 0.31 19.11
N THR A 327 -24.79 1.31 18.22
CA THR A 327 -23.85 2.43 18.26
C THR A 327 -23.97 3.20 19.57
N ASP A 328 -25.20 3.54 19.98
CA ASP A 328 -25.48 4.25 21.24
C ASP A 328 -25.06 3.42 22.45
N GLU A 329 -25.32 2.11 22.43
CA GLU A 329 -24.95 1.21 23.53
C GLU A 329 -23.43 1.09 23.69
N TYR A 330 -22.69 1.05 22.59
CA TYR A 330 -21.22 1.08 22.60
C TYR A 330 -20.69 2.35 23.28
N TYR A 331 -21.18 3.53 22.87
CA TYR A 331 -20.74 4.80 23.46
C TYR A 331 -21.14 4.95 24.94
N ARG A 332 -22.26 4.33 25.36
CA ARG A 332 -22.66 4.29 26.79
C ARG A 332 -21.84 3.31 27.62
N SER A 333 -21.38 2.22 27.01
CA SER A 333 -20.73 1.10 27.69
C SER A 333 -19.20 1.18 27.75
N SER A 334 -18.58 2.31 27.39
CA SER A 334 -17.12 2.45 27.41
C SER A 334 -16.54 2.17 28.81
N GLY A 335 -15.66 1.17 28.93
CA GLY A 335 -15.09 0.67 30.18
C GLY A 335 -15.79 -0.57 30.80
N ASN A 336 -16.87 -1.10 30.20
CA ASN A 336 -17.59 -2.28 30.71
C ASN A 336 -17.11 -3.61 30.07
N LYS A 337 -17.44 -4.74 30.71
CA LYS A 337 -17.13 -6.11 30.20
C LYS A 337 -17.70 -6.41 28.80
N ASN A 338 -18.72 -5.69 28.35
CA ASN A 338 -19.36 -5.88 27.04
C ASN A 338 -18.72 -5.01 25.93
N GLU A 339 -17.75 -4.15 26.26
CA GLU A 339 -17.14 -3.23 25.30
C GLU A 339 -16.44 -3.97 24.15
N GLU A 340 -15.69 -5.04 24.44
CA GLU A 340 -15.02 -5.84 23.40
C GLU A 340 -16.03 -6.51 22.46
N GLU A 341 -17.12 -7.07 23.00
CA GLU A 341 -18.17 -7.71 22.19
C GLU A 341 -18.88 -6.68 21.30
N LEU A 342 -19.22 -5.49 21.82
CA LEU A 342 -19.84 -4.42 21.04
C LEU A 342 -18.86 -3.85 20.01
N PHE A 343 -17.61 -3.62 20.38
CA PHE A 343 -16.56 -3.13 19.47
C PHE A 343 -16.38 -4.04 18.26
N SER A 344 -16.54 -5.36 18.44
CA SER A 344 -16.48 -6.32 17.32
C SER A 344 -17.51 -6.05 16.23
N LEU A 345 -18.66 -5.46 16.59
CA LEU A 345 -19.76 -5.07 15.69
C LEU A 345 -19.64 -3.64 15.15
N MET A 346 -18.63 -2.88 15.58
CA MET A 346 -18.40 -1.52 15.11
C MET A 346 -17.55 -1.51 13.83
N GLY A 347 -17.71 -0.45 13.05
CA GLY A 347 -16.97 -0.16 11.82
C GLY A 347 -17.10 1.30 11.40
N GLU A 348 -16.53 1.66 10.25
CA GLU A 348 -16.63 3.01 9.71
C GLU A 348 -18.00 3.23 9.06
N THR A 349 -18.73 4.23 9.55
CA THR A 349 -20.04 4.65 9.01
C THR A 349 -19.95 6.07 8.48
N ILE A 350 -20.71 6.38 7.42
CA ILE A 350 -20.69 7.72 6.80
C ILE A 350 -21.13 8.75 7.84
N CYS A 351 -20.39 9.86 7.94
CA CYS A 351 -20.75 10.94 8.86
C CYS A 351 -22.11 11.54 8.48
N PRO A 352 -23.09 11.60 9.40
CA PRO A 352 -24.43 12.11 9.09
C PRO A 352 -24.50 13.64 8.95
N GLU A 353 -23.49 14.38 9.44
CA GLU A 353 -23.50 15.85 9.38
C GLU A 353 -22.99 16.39 8.04
N CYS A 354 -21.88 15.83 7.56
CA CYS A 354 -21.27 16.22 6.28
C CYS A 354 -21.55 15.23 5.15
N PHE A 355 -22.25 14.13 5.40
CA PHE A 355 -22.53 13.08 4.43
C PHE A 355 -21.26 12.54 3.74
N GLY A 356 -20.16 12.43 4.49
CA GLY A 356 -18.87 11.99 3.97
C GLY A 356 -18.01 13.07 3.31
N LYS A 357 -18.53 14.30 3.13
CA LYS A 357 -17.86 15.42 2.43
C LYS A 357 -16.73 16.08 3.24
N ARG A 358 -16.57 15.73 4.51
CA ARG A 358 -15.45 16.10 5.41
C ARG A 358 -15.35 17.58 5.80
N LEU A 359 -16.03 18.49 5.11
CA LEU A 359 -15.99 19.93 5.36
C LEU A 359 -17.24 20.44 6.09
N LYS A 360 -17.15 21.63 6.67
CA LYS A 360 -18.30 22.36 7.23
C LYS A 360 -19.25 22.85 6.13
N LYS A 361 -20.53 23.02 6.50
CA LYS A 361 -21.62 23.36 5.56
C LYS A 361 -21.40 24.69 4.85
N GLU A 362 -20.85 25.69 5.55
CA GLU A 362 -20.61 27.02 4.98
C GLU A 362 -19.59 26.96 3.84
N LEU A 363 -18.57 26.10 3.96
CA LEU A 363 -17.55 25.91 2.92
C LEU A 363 -18.08 25.09 1.74
N LEU A 364 -18.95 24.11 2.02
CA LEU A 364 -19.64 23.32 1.00
C LEU A 364 -20.65 24.15 0.19
N SER A 365 -21.04 25.34 0.66
CA SER A 365 -21.90 26.26 -0.11
C SER A 365 -21.17 27.04 -1.21
N VAL A 366 -19.83 27.12 -1.14
CA VAL A 366 -19.02 27.87 -2.11
C VAL A 366 -18.95 27.12 -3.43
N LYS A 367 -19.29 27.82 -4.52
CA LYS A 367 -19.33 27.26 -5.87
C LYS A 367 -18.31 27.90 -6.80
N PHE A 368 -17.62 27.09 -7.58
CA PHE A 368 -16.82 27.52 -8.72
C PHE A 368 -17.42 26.92 -9.98
N ALA A 369 -17.72 27.74 -10.99
CA ALA A 369 -18.42 27.33 -12.21
C ALA A 369 -19.74 26.53 -11.95
N GLY A 370 -20.45 26.87 -10.86
CA GLY A 370 -21.72 26.23 -10.50
C GLY A 370 -21.61 24.93 -9.71
N ILE A 371 -20.39 24.41 -9.47
CA ILE A 371 -20.16 23.19 -8.67
C ILE A 371 -19.42 23.48 -7.37
N THR A 372 -19.69 22.69 -6.35
CA THR A 372 -19.03 22.80 -5.03
C THR A 372 -17.70 22.04 -5.00
N ILE A 373 -16.90 22.25 -3.96
CA ILE A 373 -15.57 21.62 -3.83
C ILE A 373 -15.66 20.10 -3.69
N ASP A 374 -16.68 19.59 -2.99
CA ASP A 374 -16.96 18.16 -2.88
C ASP A 374 -17.39 17.56 -4.21
N GLU A 375 -18.31 18.21 -4.94
CA GLU A 375 -18.73 17.77 -6.28
C GLU A 375 -17.54 17.73 -7.26
N PHE A 376 -16.63 18.70 -7.17
CA PHE A 376 -15.39 18.67 -7.95
C PHE A 376 -14.51 17.48 -7.57
N CYS A 377 -14.37 17.20 -6.27
CA CYS A 377 -13.52 16.11 -5.78
C CYS A 377 -14.12 14.70 -5.98
N GLU A 378 -15.43 14.59 -6.11
CA GLU A 378 -16.14 13.33 -6.40
C GLU A 378 -16.09 12.93 -7.88
N LYS A 379 -15.76 13.86 -8.78
CA LYS A 379 -15.58 13.52 -10.20
C LYS A 379 -14.35 12.63 -10.42
N PRO A 380 -14.43 11.64 -11.32
CA PRO A 380 -13.25 10.94 -11.82
C PRO A 380 -12.26 11.92 -12.44
N VAL A 381 -10.96 11.66 -12.31
CA VAL A 381 -9.90 12.53 -12.86
C VAL A 381 -10.06 12.77 -14.36
N THR A 382 -10.55 11.77 -15.12
CA THR A 382 -10.90 11.92 -16.54
C THR A 382 -11.98 12.97 -16.81
N GLU A 383 -12.98 13.09 -15.93
CA GLU A 383 -14.01 14.12 -16.01
C GLU A 383 -13.51 15.48 -15.54
N ILE A 384 -12.65 15.52 -14.52
CA ILE A 384 -12.03 16.76 -14.06
C ILE A 384 -11.26 17.41 -15.23
N LYS A 385 -10.51 16.62 -16.00
CA LYS A 385 -9.85 17.12 -17.21
C LYS A 385 -10.84 17.75 -18.20
N LYS A 386 -11.94 17.07 -18.50
CA LYS A 386 -12.99 17.58 -19.41
C LYS A 386 -13.59 18.88 -18.88
N PHE A 387 -13.89 18.94 -17.59
CA PHE A 387 -14.40 20.14 -16.92
C PHE A 387 -13.42 21.32 -17.08
N LEU A 388 -12.13 21.12 -16.79
CA LEU A 388 -11.10 22.14 -16.93
C LEU A 388 -10.85 22.56 -18.39
N ASP A 389 -11.01 21.65 -19.36
CA ASP A 389 -10.95 21.95 -20.79
C ASP A 389 -12.15 22.82 -21.24
N SER A 390 -13.34 22.56 -20.69
CA SER A 390 -14.58 23.24 -21.08
C SER A 390 -14.81 24.60 -20.42
N PHE A 391 -14.12 24.91 -19.32
CA PHE A 391 -14.39 26.11 -18.55
C PHE A 391 -13.96 27.38 -19.29
N VAL A 392 -14.91 28.31 -19.47
CA VAL A 392 -14.69 29.63 -20.05
C VAL A 392 -15.42 30.65 -19.18
N THR A 393 -14.72 31.73 -18.82
CA THR A 393 -15.30 32.87 -18.10
C THR A 393 -14.99 34.18 -18.83
N ARG A 394 -15.89 35.16 -18.67
CA ARG A 394 -15.71 36.53 -19.15
C ARG A 394 -15.03 37.43 -18.10
N ASP A 395 -14.92 36.96 -16.86
CA ASP A 395 -14.23 37.66 -15.78
C ASP A 395 -12.71 37.48 -15.93
N GLU A 396 -11.99 38.58 -16.16
CA GLU A 396 -10.55 38.57 -16.43
C GLU A 396 -9.73 38.07 -15.23
N ARG A 397 -10.15 38.43 -14.01
CA ARG A 397 -9.49 37.99 -12.78
C ARG A 397 -9.69 36.50 -12.55
N GLU A 398 -10.93 36.02 -12.71
CA GLU A 398 -11.26 34.60 -12.60
C GLU A 398 -10.45 33.78 -13.62
N ARG A 399 -10.36 34.29 -14.86
CA ARG A 399 -9.57 33.67 -15.93
C ARG A 399 -8.09 33.60 -15.58
N GLU A 400 -7.47 34.66 -15.07
CA GLU A 400 -6.03 34.66 -14.73
C GLU A 400 -5.72 33.63 -13.63
N ILE A 401 -6.53 33.62 -12.56
CA ILE A 401 -6.41 32.65 -11.47
C ILE A 401 -6.58 31.24 -12.03
N PHE A 402 -7.66 31.00 -12.77
CA PHE A 402 -7.96 29.69 -13.35
C PHE A 402 -6.83 29.18 -14.23
N LEU A 403 -6.25 30.00 -15.11
CA LEU A 403 -5.16 29.56 -16.00
C LEU A 403 -3.91 29.11 -15.23
N ARG A 404 -3.53 29.83 -14.17
CA ARG A 404 -2.39 29.44 -13.31
C ARG A 404 -2.67 28.14 -12.57
N VAL A 405 -3.83 28.02 -11.93
CA VAL A 405 -4.18 26.80 -11.19
C VAL A 405 -4.40 25.61 -12.12
N LYS A 406 -4.99 25.84 -13.31
CA LYS A 406 -5.20 24.82 -14.33
C LYS A 406 -3.88 24.21 -14.77
N ALA A 407 -2.82 24.99 -14.98
CA ALA A 407 -1.52 24.46 -15.38
C ALA A 407 -0.97 23.42 -14.37
N GLU A 408 -1.02 23.74 -13.07
CA GLU A 408 -0.59 22.87 -11.98
C GLU A 408 -1.43 21.60 -11.86
N ILE A 409 -2.76 21.75 -11.94
CA ILE A 409 -3.67 20.61 -11.90
C ILE A 409 -3.48 19.72 -13.14
N TYR A 410 -3.26 20.31 -14.33
CA TYR A 410 -3.01 19.56 -15.57
C TYR A 410 -1.76 18.70 -15.50
N GLY A 411 -0.65 19.27 -15.02
CA GLY A 411 0.61 18.53 -14.88
C GLY A 411 0.42 17.25 -14.07
N LYS A 412 -0.33 17.34 -12.96
CA LYS A 412 -0.62 16.19 -12.10
C LYS A 412 -1.66 15.23 -12.69
N ILE A 413 -2.76 15.73 -13.25
CA ILE A 413 -3.83 14.91 -13.84
C ILE A 413 -3.31 14.09 -15.03
N ASN A 414 -2.49 14.69 -15.89
CA ASN A 414 -1.92 13.98 -17.03
C ASN A 414 -1.03 12.81 -16.57
N LYS A 415 -0.21 13.00 -15.53
CA LYS A 415 0.61 11.93 -14.94
C LYS A 415 -0.27 10.85 -14.27
N ILE A 416 -1.35 11.22 -13.57
CA ILE A 416 -2.34 10.27 -13.03
C ILE A 416 -2.94 9.41 -14.15
N MET A 417 -3.35 10.04 -15.25
CA MET A 417 -3.92 9.34 -16.40
C MET A 417 -2.90 8.44 -17.10
N LEU A 418 -1.66 8.91 -17.28
CA LEU A 418 -0.57 8.13 -17.86
C LEU A 418 -0.32 6.82 -17.09
N LEU A 419 -0.46 6.86 -15.76
CA LEU A 419 -0.31 5.71 -14.87
C LEU A 419 -1.58 4.87 -14.69
N GLY A 420 -2.61 5.06 -15.52
CA GLY A 420 -3.86 4.26 -15.47
C GLY A 420 -4.82 4.62 -14.33
N LEU A 421 -4.54 5.69 -13.58
CA LEU A 421 -5.28 6.09 -12.38
C LEU A 421 -6.42 7.09 -12.67
N GLY A 422 -6.78 7.30 -13.94
CA GLY A 422 -7.77 8.31 -14.35
C GLY A 422 -9.22 8.06 -13.88
N HIS A 423 -9.51 6.83 -13.42
CA HIS A 423 -10.81 6.42 -12.88
C HIS A 423 -10.99 6.81 -11.40
N LEU A 424 -9.91 7.21 -10.71
CA LEU A 424 -9.97 7.61 -9.31
C LEU A 424 -10.65 8.98 -9.15
N THR A 425 -11.35 9.16 -8.04
CA THR A 425 -11.89 10.46 -7.58
C THR A 425 -10.93 11.07 -6.56
N LEU A 426 -10.83 12.40 -6.49
CA LEU A 426 -9.95 13.07 -5.53
C LEU A 426 -10.41 12.88 -4.08
N ALA A 427 -11.71 12.65 -3.86
CA ALA A 427 -12.32 12.39 -2.56
C ALA A 427 -12.06 10.96 -2.03
N ARG A 428 -11.69 10.00 -2.89
CA ARG A 428 -11.46 8.60 -2.49
C ARG A 428 -10.42 8.51 -1.37
N ALA A 429 -10.79 7.81 -0.30
CA ALA A 429 -9.93 7.62 0.86
C ALA A 429 -8.67 6.83 0.48
N ALA A 430 -7.50 7.30 0.90
CA ALA A 430 -6.23 6.68 0.56
C ALA A 430 -6.07 5.27 1.15
N SER A 431 -6.76 4.97 2.27
CA SER A 431 -6.81 3.64 2.87
C SER A 431 -7.46 2.58 1.97
N THR A 432 -8.36 2.99 1.07
CA THR A 432 -9.07 2.10 0.13
C THR A 432 -8.31 1.84 -1.17
N LEU A 433 -7.13 2.45 -1.31
CA LEU A 433 -6.26 2.27 -2.47
C LEU A 433 -5.37 1.06 -2.27
N SER A 434 -5.19 0.29 -3.34
CA SER A 434 -4.15 -0.74 -3.41
C SER A 434 -2.77 -0.12 -3.14
N THR A 435 -1.83 -0.95 -2.70
CA THR A 435 -0.45 -0.53 -2.44
C THR A 435 0.17 0.13 -3.69
N GLY A 436 -0.02 -0.48 -4.86
CA GLY A 436 0.47 0.06 -6.13
C GLY A 436 -0.16 1.40 -6.50
N GLU A 437 -1.47 1.58 -6.36
CA GLU A 437 -2.12 2.88 -6.59
C GLU A 437 -1.54 3.99 -5.69
N ARG A 438 -1.28 3.68 -4.41
CA ARG A 438 -0.69 4.64 -3.45
C ARG A 438 0.74 5.00 -3.81
N GLU A 439 1.57 4.03 -4.15
CA GLU A 439 2.96 4.23 -4.57
C GLU A 439 3.03 5.13 -5.81
N ARG A 440 2.18 4.85 -6.81
CA ARG A 440 2.06 5.66 -8.03
C ARG A 440 1.63 7.10 -7.76
N LEU A 441 0.63 7.32 -6.91
CA LEU A 441 0.21 8.68 -6.53
C LEU A 441 1.31 9.45 -5.79
N ARG A 442 2.11 8.76 -4.96
CA ARG A 442 3.25 9.37 -4.27
C ARG A 442 4.36 9.75 -5.22
N LEU A 443 4.66 8.89 -6.20
CA LEU A 443 5.61 9.20 -7.27
C LEU A 443 5.18 10.46 -8.04
N ILE A 444 3.90 10.62 -8.33
CA ILE A 444 3.35 11.83 -8.98
C ILE A 444 3.52 13.07 -8.09
N LYS A 445 3.29 12.94 -6.78
CA LYS A 445 3.47 14.05 -5.84
C LYS A 445 4.94 14.47 -5.72
N SER A 446 5.86 13.51 -5.67
CA SER A 446 7.28 13.78 -5.50
C SER A 446 7.99 14.16 -6.80
N SER A 447 7.48 13.73 -7.96
CA SER A 447 7.98 14.13 -9.29
C SER A 447 7.43 15.50 -9.72
N ALA A 448 7.51 16.48 -8.83
CA ALA A 448 7.25 17.89 -9.17
C ALA A 448 8.32 18.35 -10.18
N ASP A 449 7.90 19.09 -11.21
CA ASP A 449 8.78 19.45 -12.33
C ASP A 449 9.90 20.43 -11.91
N ASP A 450 9.78 21.07 -10.75
CA ASP A 450 10.75 22.04 -10.22
C ASP A 450 11.86 21.41 -9.35
N LEU A 451 11.73 20.14 -8.96
CA LEU A 451 12.74 19.48 -8.11
C LEU A 451 13.84 18.86 -8.98
N GLN A 452 15.08 19.30 -8.77
CA GLN A 452 16.26 18.79 -9.46
C GLN A 452 17.33 18.35 -8.45
N ASN A 453 18.29 17.55 -8.93
CA ASN A 453 19.42 17.06 -8.14
C ASN A 453 19.02 16.19 -6.92
N LEU A 454 17.90 15.47 -7.04
CA LEU A 454 17.48 14.48 -6.05
C LEU A 454 17.85 13.07 -6.50
N ILE A 455 17.90 12.13 -5.55
CA ILE A 455 17.90 10.70 -5.84
C ILE A 455 16.56 10.08 -5.43
N TYR A 456 15.80 9.61 -6.42
CA TYR A 456 14.55 8.88 -6.19
C TYR A 456 14.85 7.40 -6.09
N VAL A 457 14.58 6.79 -4.93
CA VAL A 457 14.69 5.35 -4.72
C VAL A 457 13.29 4.77 -4.71
N VAL A 458 12.96 3.93 -5.69
CA VAL A 458 11.59 3.44 -5.95
C VAL A 458 11.56 1.91 -5.87
N ASP A 459 10.59 1.36 -5.14
CA ASP A 459 10.43 -0.08 -4.91
C ASP A 459 9.30 -0.66 -5.78
N GLU A 460 9.62 -1.54 -6.72
CA GLU A 460 8.67 -2.28 -7.56
C GLU A 460 7.47 -1.44 -8.08
N PRO A 461 7.70 -0.32 -8.78
CA PRO A 461 6.64 0.56 -9.26
C PRO A 461 5.67 -0.10 -10.27
N SER A 462 6.07 -1.24 -10.87
CA SER A 462 5.21 -2.06 -11.74
C SER A 462 4.12 -2.84 -11.02
N ARG A 463 4.11 -2.89 -9.68
CA ARG A 463 3.19 -3.78 -8.95
C ARG A 463 1.72 -3.53 -9.31
N GLY A 464 1.05 -4.59 -9.77
CA GLY A 464 -0.36 -4.57 -10.17
C GLY A 464 -0.65 -3.73 -11.43
N LEU A 465 0.37 -3.51 -12.28
CA LEU A 465 0.20 -2.85 -13.59
C LEU A 465 0.13 -3.87 -14.71
N HIS A 466 -0.74 -3.61 -15.68
CA HIS A 466 -0.69 -4.31 -16.95
C HIS A 466 0.60 -3.94 -17.70
N PRO A 467 1.20 -4.83 -18.51
CA PRO A 467 2.48 -4.55 -19.18
C PRO A 467 2.53 -3.26 -20.03
N ILE A 468 1.41 -2.90 -20.66
CA ILE A 468 1.28 -1.60 -21.37
C ILE A 468 1.41 -0.41 -20.41
N GLU A 469 0.90 -0.53 -19.19
CA GLU A 469 1.00 0.50 -18.15
C GLU A 469 2.40 0.52 -17.52
N CYS A 470 3.10 -0.63 -17.46
CA CYS A 470 4.51 -0.69 -17.06
C CYS A 470 5.40 0.15 -17.99
N GLU A 471 5.13 0.14 -19.30
CA GLU A 471 5.85 0.98 -20.27
C GLU A 471 5.64 2.48 -19.98
N ASN A 472 4.42 2.88 -19.62
CA ASN A 472 4.12 4.27 -19.24
C ASN A 472 4.82 4.67 -17.94
N MET A 473 4.89 3.75 -16.97
CA MET A 473 5.66 3.95 -15.74
C MET A 473 7.15 4.14 -16.04
N ALA A 474 7.72 3.32 -16.92
CA ALA A 474 9.11 3.41 -17.32
C ALA A 474 9.43 4.77 -17.98
N LYS A 475 8.53 5.26 -18.84
CA LYS A 475 8.63 6.59 -19.46
C LYS A 475 8.63 7.70 -18.41
N LEU A 476 7.71 7.65 -17.45
CA LEU A 476 7.66 8.63 -16.36
C LEU A 476 8.98 8.64 -15.55
N LEU A 477 9.50 7.47 -15.16
CA LEU A 477 10.77 7.38 -14.42
C LEU A 477 11.94 7.94 -15.23
N LYS A 478 11.96 7.68 -16.54
CA LYS A 478 12.98 8.21 -17.46
C LYS A 478 12.86 9.72 -17.63
N GLU A 479 11.65 10.26 -17.71
CA GLU A 479 11.39 11.71 -17.73
C GLU A 479 11.83 12.38 -16.42
N THR A 480 11.50 11.78 -15.26
CA THR A 480 11.98 12.27 -13.95
C THR A 480 13.51 12.33 -13.91
N ALA A 481 14.19 11.33 -14.46
CA ALA A 481 15.64 11.33 -14.55
C ALA A 481 16.18 12.42 -15.52
N ALA A 482 15.54 12.56 -16.68
CA ALA A 482 15.89 13.56 -17.69
C ALA A 482 15.73 15.00 -17.19
N ASN A 483 14.84 15.24 -16.22
CA ASN A 483 14.65 16.53 -15.55
C ASN A 483 15.76 16.86 -14.52
N GLY A 484 16.91 16.19 -14.56
CA GLY A 484 18.06 16.48 -13.70
C GLY A 484 18.05 15.74 -12.36
N ASN A 485 17.30 14.64 -12.25
CA ASN A 485 17.28 13.79 -11.07
C ASN A 485 17.92 12.43 -11.35
N THR A 486 18.38 11.75 -10.31
CA THR A 486 18.81 10.35 -10.41
C THR A 486 17.65 9.47 -9.97
N VAL A 487 17.27 8.48 -10.77
CA VAL A 487 16.25 7.50 -10.40
C VAL A 487 16.90 6.15 -10.22
N VAL A 488 16.64 5.49 -9.10
CA VAL A 488 17.06 4.12 -8.79
C VAL A 488 15.81 3.31 -8.49
N ALA A 489 15.40 2.46 -9.42
CA ALA A 489 14.24 1.58 -9.24
C ALA A 489 14.68 0.15 -8.94
N VAL A 490 14.11 -0.47 -7.91
CA VAL A 490 14.17 -1.92 -7.72
C VAL A 490 13.09 -2.53 -8.60
N GLU A 491 13.50 -3.29 -9.62
CA GLU A 491 12.57 -3.85 -10.60
C GLU A 491 13.01 -5.22 -11.10
N HIS A 492 12.05 -5.99 -11.55
CA HIS A 492 12.23 -7.29 -12.19
C HIS A 492 11.39 -7.43 -13.47
N VAL A 493 10.60 -6.41 -13.83
CA VAL A 493 9.72 -6.44 -15.00
C VAL A 493 10.47 -6.02 -16.28
N PRO A 494 10.50 -6.88 -17.33
CA PRO A 494 11.17 -6.61 -18.61
C PRO A 494 10.83 -5.26 -19.24
N GLU A 495 9.55 -4.90 -19.22
CA GLU A 495 9.02 -3.68 -19.83
C GLU A 495 9.60 -2.41 -19.21
N ILE A 496 10.02 -2.45 -17.94
CA ILE A 496 10.67 -1.31 -17.27
C ILE A 496 12.19 -1.37 -17.45
N ILE A 497 12.80 -2.55 -17.25
CA ILE A 497 14.25 -2.76 -17.34
C ILE A 497 14.80 -2.32 -18.71
N LYS A 498 14.03 -2.52 -19.78
CA LYS A 498 14.38 -2.08 -21.14
C LYS A 498 14.63 -0.57 -21.27
N TYR A 499 14.03 0.26 -20.43
CA TYR A 499 14.19 1.73 -20.47
C TYR A 499 15.36 2.24 -19.63
N ALA A 500 15.95 1.38 -18.79
CA ALA A 500 17.05 1.72 -17.91
C ALA A 500 18.28 2.15 -18.72
N ASP A 501 18.93 3.22 -18.26
CA ASP A 501 20.22 3.65 -18.80
C ASP A 501 21.38 2.87 -18.14
N HIS A 502 21.15 2.35 -16.93
CA HIS A 502 22.12 1.58 -16.16
C HIS A 502 21.42 0.48 -15.36
N ILE A 503 21.93 -0.75 -15.40
CA ILE A 503 21.33 -1.91 -14.76
C ILE A 503 22.35 -2.61 -13.88
N ILE A 504 21.93 -2.95 -12.67
CA ILE A 504 22.72 -3.64 -11.65
C ILE A 504 21.96 -4.89 -11.26
N GLU A 505 22.55 -6.07 -11.46
CA GLU A 505 21.92 -7.32 -11.06
C GLU A 505 22.53 -7.89 -9.79
N MET A 506 21.66 -8.20 -8.83
CA MET A 506 21.97 -8.81 -7.55
C MET A 506 21.81 -10.33 -7.63
N GLY A 507 22.78 -11.07 -7.09
CA GLY A 507 22.75 -12.53 -7.08
C GLY A 507 23.97 -13.14 -6.39
N PRO A 508 24.37 -14.37 -6.76
CA PRO A 508 23.69 -15.30 -7.67
C PRO A 508 22.53 -16.08 -7.02
N GLY A 509 22.39 -16.02 -5.69
CA GLY A 509 21.35 -16.73 -4.94
C GLY A 509 20.46 -15.81 -4.10
N SER A 510 19.60 -16.42 -3.30
CA SER A 510 18.80 -15.77 -2.25
C SER A 510 19.48 -15.95 -0.89
N GLY A 511 19.22 -15.07 0.07
CA GLY A 511 19.75 -15.18 1.43
C GLY A 511 21.28 -15.19 1.45
N ASP A 512 21.87 -16.13 2.17
CA ASP A 512 23.33 -16.31 2.26
C ASP A 512 23.99 -16.66 0.93
N ALA A 513 23.26 -17.18 -0.07
CA ALA A 513 23.80 -17.42 -1.41
C ALA A 513 23.80 -16.16 -2.30
N GLY A 514 23.11 -15.09 -1.87
CA GLY A 514 23.04 -13.80 -2.56
C GLY A 514 24.09 -12.80 -2.11
N GLY A 515 23.72 -11.52 -2.20
CA GLY A 515 24.48 -10.42 -1.61
C GLY A 515 25.65 -9.90 -2.46
N LYS A 516 25.74 -10.29 -3.73
CA LYS A 516 26.78 -9.82 -4.66
C LYS A 516 26.16 -9.15 -5.88
N ILE A 517 26.87 -8.17 -6.44
CA ILE A 517 26.59 -7.67 -7.79
C ILE A 517 27.17 -8.67 -8.78
N VAL A 518 26.33 -9.27 -9.62
CA VAL A 518 26.74 -10.26 -10.64
C VAL A 518 26.83 -9.67 -12.04
N PHE A 519 26.21 -8.51 -12.25
CA PHE A 519 26.29 -7.76 -13.49
C PHE A 519 26.08 -6.27 -13.22
N GLU A 520 26.79 -5.43 -13.96
CA GLU A 520 26.62 -3.99 -13.98
C GLU A 520 26.89 -3.48 -15.41
N GLY A 521 25.95 -2.74 -16.00
CA GLY A 521 26.09 -2.26 -17.37
C GLY A 521 24.80 -1.78 -18.01
N ASP A 522 24.76 -1.76 -19.34
CA ASP A 522 23.58 -1.38 -20.11
C ASP A 522 22.68 -2.58 -20.47
N TYR A 523 21.48 -2.28 -20.97
CA TYR A 523 20.50 -3.28 -21.40
C TYR A 523 21.05 -4.26 -22.44
N TYR A 524 21.80 -3.77 -23.43
CA TYR A 524 22.31 -4.60 -24.53
C TYR A 524 23.40 -5.58 -24.09
N SER A 525 24.14 -5.23 -23.04
CA SER A 525 25.12 -6.09 -22.40
C SER A 525 24.44 -7.10 -21.49
N LEU A 526 23.37 -6.69 -20.78
CA LEU A 526 22.58 -7.58 -19.92
C LEU A 526 21.94 -8.72 -20.70
N ILE A 527 21.28 -8.45 -21.83
CA ILE A 527 20.60 -9.50 -22.61
C ILE A 527 21.54 -10.59 -23.13
N LYS A 528 22.86 -10.33 -23.17
CA LYS A 528 23.90 -11.28 -23.59
C LYS A 528 24.55 -12.01 -22.43
N SER A 529 24.22 -11.65 -21.19
CA SER A 529 24.79 -12.28 -20.00
C SER A 529 24.03 -13.54 -19.59
N ASP A 530 24.63 -14.34 -18.71
CA ASP A 530 24.00 -15.54 -18.13
C ASP A 530 23.13 -15.23 -16.90
N CYS A 531 22.83 -13.95 -16.65
CA CYS A 531 22.10 -13.51 -15.47
C CYS A 531 20.62 -13.91 -15.54
N TYR A 532 19.97 -14.01 -14.37
CA TYR A 532 18.57 -14.44 -14.30
C TYR A 532 17.62 -13.45 -14.97
N THR A 533 17.90 -12.15 -14.86
CA THR A 533 17.14 -11.11 -15.56
C THR A 533 17.29 -11.24 -17.06
N ALA A 534 18.48 -11.58 -17.58
CA ALA A 534 18.70 -11.83 -19.00
C ALA A 534 17.83 -12.97 -19.52
N LYS A 535 17.68 -14.06 -18.75
CA LYS A 535 16.75 -15.17 -19.09
C LYS A 535 15.30 -14.70 -19.20
N ALA A 536 14.87 -13.83 -18.29
CA ALA A 536 13.53 -13.24 -18.32
C ALA A 536 13.31 -12.35 -19.56
N LEU A 537 14.30 -11.52 -19.89
CA LEU A 537 14.26 -10.62 -21.05
C LEU A 537 14.25 -11.38 -22.39
N ASN A 538 14.90 -12.54 -22.43
CA ASN A 538 14.98 -13.41 -23.61
C ASN A 538 13.88 -14.49 -23.64
N PHE A 539 12.90 -14.44 -22.73
CA PHE A 539 11.84 -15.43 -22.66
C PHE A 539 11.00 -15.44 -23.95
N LYS A 540 10.86 -16.63 -24.54
CA LYS A 540 9.92 -16.88 -25.64
C LYS A 540 8.89 -17.92 -25.18
N PRO A 541 7.59 -17.62 -25.27
CA PRO A 541 6.57 -18.55 -24.83
C PRO A 541 6.48 -19.77 -25.76
N VAL A 542 6.25 -20.94 -25.17
CA VAL A 542 5.99 -22.19 -25.90
C VAL A 542 4.49 -22.50 -25.78
N LEU A 543 3.79 -22.42 -26.91
CA LEU A 543 2.35 -22.72 -26.96
C LEU A 543 2.13 -24.23 -26.91
N LYS A 544 1.25 -24.67 -26.02
CA LYS A 544 0.86 -26.08 -25.87
C LYS A 544 -0.40 -26.39 -26.68
N GLU A 545 -0.53 -27.64 -27.10
CA GLU A 545 -1.81 -28.20 -27.54
C GLU A 545 -2.40 -29.03 -26.40
N ASN A 546 -3.69 -28.82 -26.13
CA ASN A 546 -4.38 -29.52 -25.07
C ASN A 546 -5.65 -30.21 -25.62
N ASN A 547 -5.96 -31.36 -25.04
CA ASN A 547 -7.27 -32.00 -25.19
C ASN A 547 -8.07 -31.77 -23.91
N PHE A 548 -9.28 -31.24 -24.05
CA PHE A 548 -10.20 -31.02 -22.94
C PHE A 548 -11.36 -32.02 -23.04
N SER A 549 -11.63 -32.74 -21.95
CA SER A 549 -12.74 -33.69 -21.87
C SER A 549 -13.94 -33.13 -21.10
N ASP A 550 -13.68 -32.51 -19.95
CA ASP A 550 -14.72 -32.13 -18.98
C ASP A 550 -14.59 -30.66 -18.59
N PHE A 551 -15.74 -29.97 -18.48
CA PHE A 551 -15.81 -28.55 -18.14
C PHE A 551 -16.80 -28.27 -17.02
N ILE A 552 -16.45 -27.35 -16.14
CA ILE A 552 -17.40 -26.62 -15.29
C ILE A 552 -17.86 -25.39 -16.07
N THR A 553 -19.17 -25.26 -16.30
CA THR A 553 -19.74 -24.08 -16.97
C THR A 553 -20.66 -23.34 -16.03
N LEU A 554 -20.42 -22.04 -15.86
CA LEU A 554 -21.30 -21.13 -15.14
C LEU A 554 -21.82 -20.08 -16.11
N SER A 555 -23.14 -19.90 -16.13
CA SER A 555 -23.85 -18.98 -17.03
C SER A 555 -24.56 -17.88 -16.25
N ASN A 556 -24.85 -16.78 -16.94
CA ASN A 556 -25.59 -15.63 -16.42
C ASN A 556 -24.90 -14.88 -15.27
N ILE A 557 -23.57 -14.79 -15.31
CA ILE A 557 -22.79 -14.11 -14.27
C ILE A 557 -22.89 -12.60 -14.48
N SER A 558 -23.52 -11.90 -13.53
CA SER A 558 -23.80 -10.45 -13.60
C SER A 558 -23.36 -9.67 -12.35
N GLU A 559 -22.30 -10.12 -11.66
CA GLU A 559 -21.80 -9.41 -10.47
C GLU A 559 -20.94 -8.17 -10.81
N ASN A 560 -21.11 -7.10 -10.04
CA ASN A 560 -20.44 -5.80 -10.21
C ASN A 560 -20.50 -5.30 -11.66
N ASN A 561 -19.36 -5.27 -12.35
CA ASN A 561 -19.27 -4.80 -13.73
C ASN A 561 -19.37 -5.91 -14.78
N LEU A 562 -19.55 -7.19 -14.39
CA LEU A 562 -19.71 -8.31 -15.31
C LEU A 562 -21.08 -8.27 -16.01
N LYS A 563 -21.11 -8.51 -17.33
CA LYS A 563 -22.27 -8.27 -18.20
C LYS A 563 -22.92 -9.57 -18.67
N ASN A 564 -23.56 -10.29 -17.74
CA ASN A 564 -24.27 -11.53 -18.02
C ASN A 564 -23.42 -12.56 -18.80
N ILE A 565 -22.20 -12.79 -18.31
CA ILE A 565 -21.24 -13.62 -19.02
C ILE A 565 -21.45 -15.11 -18.73
N THR A 566 -20.97 -15.95 -19.64
CA THR A 566 -20.87 -17.40 -19.46
C THR A 566 -19.40 -17.78 -19.58
N VAL A 567 -18.92 -18.59 -18.64
CA VAL A 567 -17.53 -19.05 -18.58
C VAL A 567 -17.47 -20.56 -18.44
N SER A 568 -16.56 -21.18 -19.19
CA SER A 568 -16.30 -22.62 -19.14
C SER A 568 -14.85 -22.88 -18.72
N ILE A 569 -14.66 -23.74 -17.72
CA ILE A 569 -13.38 -24.05 -17.08
C ILE A 569 -13.09 -25.55 -17.22
N PRO A 570 -12.03 -25.97 -17.94
CA PRO A 570 -11.68 -27.38 -18.05
C PRO A 570 -11.17 -27.94 -16.72
N LEU A 571 -11.63 -29.15 -16.36
CA LEU A 571 -11.20 -29.86 -15.15
C LEU A 571 -9.79 -30.45 -15.32
N GLY A 572 -9.02 -30.49 -14.23
CA GLY A 572 -7.67 -31.08 -14.18
C GLY A 572 -6.60 -30.26 -14.92
N LYS A 573 -6.90 -29.01 -15.26
CA LYS A 573 -6.07 -28.12 -16.08
C LYS A 573 -5.86 -26.78 -15.39
N THR A 574 -4.88 -26.02 -15.89
CA THR A 574 -4.69 -24.61 -15.47
C THR A 574 -5.46 -23.67 -16.40
N THR A 575 -6.44 -22.97 -15.82
CA THR A 575 -7.19 -21.90 -16.49
C THR A 575 -6.75 -20.54 -15.97
N VAL A 576 -6.37 -19.63 -16.87
CA VAL A 576 -5.98 -18.26 -16.52
C VAL A 576 -7.06 -17.28 -16.96
N ILE A 577 -7.54 -16.46 -16.02
CA ILE A 577 -8.43 -15.33 -16.25
C ILE A 577 -7.54 -14.09 -16.44
N SER A 578 -7.53 -13.56 -17.66
CA SER A 578 -6.70 -12.42 -18.08
C SER A 578 -7.54 -11.19 -18.43
N GLY A 579 -6.87 -10.07 -18.71
CA GLY A 579 -7.51 -8.80 -19.07
C GLY A 579 -6.88 -7.61 -18.35
N ILE A 580 -7.19 -6.40 -18.80
CA ILE A 580 -6.63 -5.16 -18.22
C ILE A 580 -7.08 -4.92 -16.77
N SER A 581 -6.39 -4.04 -16.05
CA SER A 581 -6.78 -3.70 -14.67
C SER A 581 -8.22 -3.14 -14.63
N GLY A 582 -9.06 -3.65 -13.72
CA GLY A 582 -10.47 -3.28 -13.63
C GLY A 582 -11.40 -3.91 -14.68
N SER A 583 -10.97 -4.91 -15.47
CA SER A 583 -11.82 -5.59 -16.45
C SER A 583 -12.90 -6.51 -15.83
N GLY A 584 -12.75 -6.91 -14.56
CA GLY A 584 -13.66 -7.81 -13.84
C GLY A 584 -13.03 -9.11 -13.31
N LYS A 585 -11.70 -9.30 -13.44
CA LYS A 585 -10.99 -10.55 -13.04
C LYS A 585 -11.26 -10.98 -11.61
N THR A 586 -10.99 -10.11 -10.63
CA THR A 586 -11.19 -10.39 -9.20
C THR A 586 -12.67 -10.64 -8.87
N THR A 587 -13.58 -9.92 -9.53
CA THR A 587 -15.03 -10.18 -9.38
C THR A 587 -15.39 -11.58 -9.86
N LEU A 588 -14.88 -11.98 -11.04
CA LEU A 588 -15.14 -13.31 -11.58
C LEU A 588 -14.56 -14.40 -10.66
N ILE A 589 -13.31 -14.26 -10.20
CA ILE A 589 -12.69 -15.23 -9.30
C ILE A 589 -13.46 -15.38 -7.99
N LYS A 590 -13.92 -14.28 -7.40
CA LYS A 590 -14.71 -14.32 -6.18
C LYS A 590 -16.03 -15.06 -6.42
N TYR A 591 -16.73 -14.73 -7.50
CA TYR A 591 -17.94 -15.42 -7.89
C TYR A 591 -17.71 -16.93 -8.05
N LEU A 592 -16.62 -17.34 -8.73
CA LEU A 592 -16.26 -18.74 -8.90
C LEU A 592 -16.00 -19.44 -7.56
N SER A 593 -15.33 -18.77 -6.62
CA SER A 593 -15.03 -19.35 -5.30
C SER A 593 -16.29 -19.67 -4.48
N GLU A 594 -17.36 -18.93 -4.69
CA GLU A 594 -18.62 -19.05 -3.93
C GLU A 594 -19.64 -19.95 -4.64
N ASN A 595 -19.58 -20.08 -5.97
CA ASN A 595 -20.63 -20.72 -6.78
C ASN A 595 -20.22 -22.05 -7.41
N ILE A 596 -18.94 -22.45 -7.36
CA ILE A 596 -18.56 -23.79 -7.79
C ILE A 596 -19.00 -24.81 -6.74
N SER A 597 -19.87 -25.74 -7.15
CA SER A 597 -20.41 -26.81 -6.31
C SER A 597 -19.89 -28.19 -6.77
N GLY A 598 -19.89 -29.15 -5.85
CA GLY A 598 -19.47 -30.54 -6.13
C GLY A 598 -17.96 -30.80 -6.06
N HIS A 599 -17.14 -29.78 -5.81
CA HIS A 599 -15.69 -29.88 -5.66
C HIS A 599 -15.23 -29.15 -4.40
N PRO A 600 -14.20 -29.65 -3.67
CA PRO A 600 -13.53 -28.86 -2.64
C PRO A 600 -12.87 -27.65 -3.29
N VAL A 601 -13.35 -26.45 -2.98
CA VAL A 601 -12.79 -25.18 -3.49
C VAL A 601 -11.85 -24.60 -2.44
N PHE A 602 -10.62 -24.36 -2.86
CA PHE A 602 -9.63 -23.62 -2.11
C PHE A 602 -9.43 -22.26 -2.79
N PHE A 603 -9.77 -21.20 -2.07
CA PHE A 603 -9.58 -19.84 -2.55
C PHE A 603 -8.50 -19.14 -1.71
N ASP A 604 -7.36 -18.87 -2.33
CA ASP A 604 -6.31 -18.06 -1.73
C ASP A 604 -6.31 -16.68 -2.39
N ARG A 605 -6.62 -15.68 -1.58
CA ARG A 605 -6.52 -14.30 -1.99
C ARG A 605 -5.12 -13.82 -1.64
N CYS A 606 -4.29 -13.50 -2.63
CA CYS A 606 -3.07 -12.73 -2.39
C CYS A 606 -3.46 -11.33 -1.89
N GLY A 607 -3.64 -11.20 -0.58
CA GLY A 607 -3.95 -9.95 0.08
C GLY A 607 -3.51 -10.03 1.53
N LEU A 608 -2.85 -8.98 2.00
CA LEU A 608 -2.41 -8.82 3.40
C LEU A 608 -3.56 -8.86 4.43
N ASP A 609 -4.81 -8.94 4.00
CA ASP A 609 -5.99 -8.80 4.86
C ASP A 609 -6.19 -9.97 5.83
N SER A 610 -5.54 -11.12 5.62
CA SER A 610 -5.61 -12.30 6.51
C SER A 610 -4.43 -12.44 7.47
N ALA A 611 -3.42 -11.57 7.43
CA ALA A 611 -2.36 -11.52 8.44
C ALA A 611 -2.85 -10.77 9.70
N THR A 612 -3.98 -11.20 10.28
CA THR A 612 -4.50 -10.67 11.53
C THR A 612 -3.65 -11.16 12.70
N GLY A 613 -2.60 -10.40 13.02
CA GLY A 613 -1.80 -10.54 14.23
C GLY A 613 -0.34 -10.15 14.01
N GLY A 614 0.01 -8.90 14.31
CA GLY A 614 1.35 -8.33 14.09
C GLY A 614 2.50 -8.92 14.92
N THR A 615 2.34 -10.11 15.47
CA THR A 615 3.36 -10.83 16.26
C THR A 615 3.64 -12.25 15.76
N SER A 616 2.90 -12.75 14.75
CA SER A 616 3.10 -14.09 14.22
C SER A 616 4.39 -14.19 13.40
N ASN A 617 5.15 -15.25 13.64
CA ASN A 617 6.30 -15.64 12.81
C ASN A 617 5.98 -16.86 11.94
N ILE A 618 6.87 -17.20 11.01
CA ILE A 618 6.68 -18.33 10.08
C ILE A 618 6.41 -19.64 10.85
N ALA A 619 7.15 -19.91 11.93
CA ALA A 619 6.97 -21.12 12.72
C ALA A 619 5.58 -21.20 13.36
N SER A 620 5.08 -20.10 13.95
CA SER A 620 3.75 -20.08 14.59
C SER A 620 2.63 -20.11 13.55
N PHE A 621 2.81 -19.39 12.44
CA PHE A 621 1.84 -19.31 11.35
C PHE A 621 1.62 -20.68 10.68
N SER A 622 2.69 -21.44 10.48
CA SER A 622 2.65 -22.78 9.90
C SER A 622 2.17 -23.88 10.84
N GLY A 623 1.99 -23.58 12.13
CA GLY A 623 1.76 -24.60 13.17
C GLY A 623 2.97 -25.49 13.48
N CYS A 624 4.14 -25.25 12.86
CA CYS A 624 5.38 -25.96 13.19
C CYS A 624 5.88 -25.62 14.60
N TYR A 625 5.60 -24.41 15.10
CA TYR A 625 6.05 -23.96 16.42
C TYR A 625 5.62 -24.92 17.54
N ASP A 626 4.35 -25.35 17.54
CA ASP A 626 3.85 -26.30 18.54
C ASP A 626 4.46 -27.69 18.41
N LYS A 627 4.77 -28.14 17.19
CA LYS A 627 5.46 -29.40 16.94
C LYS A 627 6.90 -29.35 17.44
N ILE A 628 7.61 -28.26 17.20
CA ILE A 628 8.98 -28.03 17.67
C ILE A 628 9.02 -27.97 19.20
N LYS A 629 8.12 -27.21 19.84
CA LYS A 629 8.05 -27.14 21.32
C LYS A 629 7.90 -28.51 21.97
N LYS A 630 7.11 -29.41 21.38
CA LYS A 630 6.94 -30.79 21.89
C LYS A 630 8.23 -31.61 21.90
N LYS A 631 9.24 -31.25 21.10
CA LYS A 631 10.53 -31.97 21.02
C LYS A 631 11.43 -31.74 22.23
N PHE A 632 11.27 -30.62 22.94
CA PHE A 632 12.02 -30.30 24.15
C PHE A 632 11.50 -31.05 25.41
N GLY A 633 10.49 -31.90 25.27
CA GLY A 633 9.97 -32.77 26.33
C GLY A 633 8.80 -32.18 27.11
N LYS A 634 8.18 -33.01 27.98
CA LYS A 634 6.95 -32.64 28.71
C LYS A 634 7.13 -31.51 29.73
N SER A 635 8.36 -31.33 30.25
CA SER A 635 8.70 -30.27 31.21
C SER A 635 8.92 -28.91 30.56
N PHE A 636 9.06 -28.86 29.23
CA PHE A 636 9.25 -27.63 28.49
C PHE A 636 7.91 -26.94 28.23
N LYS A 637 7.63 -25.86 28.97
CA LYS A 637 6.43 -25.03 28.81
C LYS A 637 6.84 -23.56 28.81
N ILE A 638 6.51 -22.86 27.74
CA ILE A 638 6.73 -21.41 27.61
C ILE A 638 5.52 -20.71 28.23
N THR A 639 5.73 -19.99 29.34
CA THR A 639 4.72 -19.15 29.99
C THR A 639 4.94 -17.68 29.68
N LYS A 640 4.02 -16.79 30.10
CA LYS A 640 4.19 -15.33 29.95
C LYS A 640 5.46 -14.79 30.63
N ASN A 641 6.01 -15.51 31.62
CA ASN A 641 7.25 -15.11 32.31
C ASN A 641 8.52 -15.52 31.55
N ASP A 642 8.42 -16.47 30.62
CA ASP A 642 9.55 -16.98 29.83
C ASP A 642 9.74 -16.21 28.51
N VAL A 643 8.80 -15.32 28.20
CA VAL A 643 8.86 -14.37 27.11
C VAL A 643 9.48 -13.07 27.62
N CYS A 644 10.40 -12.49 26.85
CA CYS A 644 11.01 -11.20 27.21
C CYS A 644 9.93 -10.13 27.40
N LYS A 645 9.89 -9.50 28.58
CA LYS A 645 8.85 -8.54 28.96
C LYS A 645 8.95 -7.22 28.18
N THR A 646 10.15 -6.85 27.77
CA THR A 646 10.45 -5.58 27.09
C THR A 646 9.96 -5.61 25.65
N CYS A 647 10.42 -6.57 24.85
CA CYS A 647 10.01 -6.72 23.46
C CYS A 647 8.74 -7.56 23.28
N LYS A 648 8.18 -8.09 24.38
CA LYS A 648 7.01 -9.00 24.39
C LYS A 648 7.19 -10.22 23.46
N GLY A 649 8.43 -10.72 23.37
CA GLY A 649 8.77 -11.90 22.57
C GLY A 649 9.15 -11.66 21.12
N THR A 650 9.11 -10.41 20.65
CA THR A 650 9.47 -10.08 19.26
C THR A 650 10.97 -10.04 19.01
N GLY A 651 11.79 -9.98 20.07
CA GLY A 651 13.24 -9.78 19.98
C GLY A 651 13.65 -8.37 19.53
N LYS A 652 12.70 -7.49 19.20
CA LYS A 652 12.95 -6.14 18.70
C LYS A 652 12.08 -5.11 19.39
N ASN A 653 12.56 -3.87 19.44
CA ASN A 653 11.82 -2.71 19.93
C ASN A 653 11.65 -1.71 18.80
N SER A 654 10.45 -1.15 18.64
CA SER A 654 10.17 -0.08 17.68
C SER A 654 10.20 1.27 18.39
N VAL A 655 10.99 2.21 17.88
CA VAL A 655 11.03 3.59 18.35
C VAL A 655 10.32 4.47 17.32
N SER A 656 9.30 5.22 17.76
CA SER A 656 8.66 6.24 16.93
C SER A 656 9.57 7.44 16.84
N MET A 657 9.87 7.89 15.61
CA MET A 657 10.58 9.13 15.37
C MET A 657 9.60 10.24 14.98
N ASP A 658 9.85 11.48 15.42
CA ASP A 658 8.97 12.62 15.14
C ASP A 658 8.98 13.06 13.66
N PHE A 659 10.07 12.77 12.93
CA PHE A 659 10.31 13.23 11.55
C PHE A 659 10.47 12.10 10.52
N LEU A 660 10.62 10.86 10.96
CA LEU A 660 10.88 9.68 10.12
C LEU A 660 9.96 8.53 10.53
N GLY A 661 9.83 7.52 9.67
CA GLY A 661 9.11 6.29 10.03
C GLY A 661 9.72 5.60 11.27
N ASN A 662 8.93 4.79 11.96
CA ASN A 662 9.40 4.01 13.11
C ASN A 662 10.61 3.16 12.73
N VAL A 663 11.62 3.13 13.60
CA VAL A 663 12.82 2.29 13.41
C VAL A 663 12.84 1.16 14.45
N GLU A 664 13.12 -0.05 13.98
CA GLU A 664 13.28 -1.23 14.83
C GLU A 664 14.73 -1.45 15.22
N HIS A 665 14.98 -1.80 16.48
CA HIS A 665 16.29 -2.23 16.98
C HIS A 665 16.17 -3.54 17.74
N PHE A 666 17.26 -4.31 17.82
CA PHE A 666 17.30 -5.49 18.68
C PHE A 666 17.07 -5.13 20.14
N CYS A 667 16.27 -5.94 20.82
CA CYS A 667 15.99 -5.79 22.23
C CYS A 667 17.27 -6.07 23.03
N ALA A 668 17.76 -5.06 23.75
CA ALA A 668 18.97 -5.18 24.56
C ALA A 668 18.81 -6.17 25.73
N ASP A 669 17.60 -6.30 26.26
CA ASP A 669 17.35 -7.14 27.45
C ASP A 669 17.38 -8.64 27.15
N CYS A 670 17.07 -9.04 25.92
CA CYS A 670 17.11 -10.45 25.49
C CYS A 670 18.13 -10.70 24.37
N ASN A 671 18.93 -9.70 24.01
CA ASN A 671 19.86 -9.73 22.88
C ASN A 671 19.22 -10.27 21.58
N GLY A 672 17.98 -9.87 21.31
CA GLY A 672 17.26 -10.30 20.12
C GLY A 672 16.58 -11.68 20.19
N THR A 673 16.78 -12.46 21.25
CA THR A 673 16.24 -13.83 21.33
C THR A 673 14.72 -13.88 21.55
N GLY A 674 14.15 -12.86 22.17
CA GLY A 674 12.73 -12.82 22.56
C GLY A 674 12.37 -13.66 23.80
N PHE A 675 13.32 -14.38 24.38
CA PHE A 675 13.10 -15.35 25.45
C PHE A 675 13.92 -15.02 26.72
N SER A 676 13.51 -15.59 27.86
CA SER A 676 14.28 -15.53 29.11
C SER A 676 15.46 -16.51 29.11
N GLU A 677 16.49 -16.27 29.91
CA GLU A 677 17.65 -17.19 29.98
C GLU A 677 17.26 -18.62 30.41
N ASN A 678 16.26 -18.75 31.30
CA ASN A 678 15.82 -20.05 31.82
C ASN A 678 15.29 -21.00 30.73
N ILE A 679 14.57 -20.48 29.73
CA ILE A 679 14.03 -21.32 28.66
C ILE A 679 15.11 -21.70 27.63
N LEU A 680 16.17 -20.88 27.51
CA LEU A 680 17.30 -21.13 26.61
C LEU A 680 18.24 -22.24 27.12
N LEU A 681 18.11 -22.67 28.38
CA LEU A 681 18.86 -23.80 28.94
C LEU A 681 18.38 -25.16 28.38
N PHE A 682 17.13 -25.26 27.95
CA PHE A 682 16.62 -26.49 27.35
C PHE A 682 17.16 -26.65 25.94
N LYS A 683 17.73 -27.83 25.66
CA LYS A 683 18.34 -28.16 24.37
C LYS A 683 17.69 -29.37 23.72
N TYR A 684 17.58 -29.32 22.40
CA TYR A 684 17.22 -30.43 21.53
C TYR A 684 18.29 -30.54 20.43
N LYS A 685 18.94 -31.71 20.31
CA LYS A 685 20.14 -31.92 19.47
C LYS A 685 21.16 -30.77 19.62
N GLU A 686 21.56 -30.50 20.87
CA GLU A 686 22.51 -29.43 21.26
C GLU A 686 22.07 -27.97 21.05
N LYS A 687 20.88 -27.72 20.47
CA LYS A 687 20.39 -26.37 20.19
C LYS A 687 19.19 -25.99 21.06
N ASN A 688 19.14 -24.75 21.52
CA ASN A 688 18.00 -24.20 22.24
C ASN A 688 16.88 -23.74 21.29
N ILE A 689 15.72 -23.37 21.84
CA ILE A 689 14.56 -22.97 21.05
C ILE A 689 14.83 -21.72 20.18
N ALA A 690 15.57 -20.74 20.67
CA ALA A 690 15.89 -19.53 19.90
C ALA A 690 16.81 -19.84 18.72
N GLU A 691 17.83 -20.69 18.93
CA GLU A 691 18.74 -21.13 17.87
C GLU A 691 18.04 -21.94 16.79
N ILE A 692 17.05 -22.78 17.14
CA ILE A 692 16.24 -23.51 16.16
C ILE A 692 15.36 -22.55 15.37
N LEU A 693 14.73 -21.57 16.03
CA LEU A 693 13.88 -20.59 15.36
C LEU A 693 14.68 -19.63 14.48
N ASP A 694 15.95 -19.36 14.79
CA ASP A 694 16.80 -18.50 13.96
C ASP A 694 17.37 -19.22 12.72
N MET A 695 17.16 -20.53 12.57
CA MET A 695 17.56 -21.28 11.37
C MET A 695 16.78 -20.83 10.13
N GLU A 696 17.48 -20.82 8.99
CA GLU A 696 16.84 -20.86 7.68
C GLU A 696 16.01 -22.15 7.52
N ILE A 697 14.88 -22.05 6.82
CA ILE A 697 13.94 -23.17 6.61
C ILE A 697 14.64 -24.38 5.97
N GLY A 698 15.57 -24.15 5.04
CA GLY A 698 16.36 -25.22 4.42
C GLY A 698 17.20 -26.00 5.44
N ALA A 699 17.96 -25.27 6.26
CA ALA A 699 18.75 -25.87 7.34
C ALA A 699 17.87 -26.55 8.39
N ALA A 700 16.71 -25.97 8.71
CA ALA A 700 15.74 -26.57 9.62
C ALA A 700 15.15 -27.88 9.04
N ALA A 701 14.88 -27.94 7.73
CA ALA A 701 14.40 -29.14 7.08
C ALA A 701 15.42 -30.28 7.19
N GLU A 702 16.70 -30.00 6.97
CA GLU A 702 17.78 -30.96 7.17
C GLU A 702 17.90 -31.40 8.64
N PHE A 703 17.82 -30.44 9.58
CA PHE A 703 17.91 -30.69 11.02
C PHE A 703 16.80 -31.60 11.56
N PHE A 704 15.59 -31.51 10.98
CA PHE A 704 14.42 -32.32 11.32
C PHE A 704 14.15 -33.46 10.33
N SER A 705 15.13 -33.86 9.51
CA SER A 705 14.99 -34.95 8.51
C SER A 705 14.55 -36.29 9.09
N ASP A 706 14.82 -36.54 10.37
CA ASP A 706 14.41 -37.72 11.14
C ASP A 706 12.99 -37.62 11.74
N ASP A 707 12.32 -36.46 11.63
CA ASP A 707 10.96 -36.23 12.11
C ASP A 707 9.98 -35.99 10.94
N PRO A 708 9.25 -37.01 10.48
CA PRO A 708 8.34 -36.89 9.34
C PRO A 708 7.26 -35.81 9.50
N ALA A 709 6.83 -35.52 10.73
CA ALA A 709 5.73 -34.59 10.99
C ALA A 709 6.15 -33.12 10.86
N ILE A 710 7.42 -32.82 11.11
CA ILE A 710 8.02 -31.49 10.92
C ILE A 710 8.64 -31.41 9.53
N PHE A 711 9.41 -32.41 9.12
CA PHE A 711 10.08 -32.48 7.82
C PHE A 711 9.11 -32.26 6.67
N LYS A 712 7.95 -32.94 6.64
CA LYS A 712 6.98 -32.78 5.54
C LYS A 712 6.52 -31.33 5.35
N VAL A 713 6.37 -30.57 6.44
CA VAL A 713 5.97 -29.15 6.36
C VAL A 713 7.12 -28.30 5.86
N LEU A 714 8.33 -28.48 6.44
CA LEU A 714 9.51 -27.71 6.04
C LEU A 714 9.95 -28.02 4.60
N ASP A 715 9.89 -29.28 4.18
CA ASP A 715 10.13 -29.72 2.79
C ASP A 715 9.15 -29.09 1.81
N THR A 716 7.88 -28.92 2.21
CA THR A 716 6.92 -28.17 1.40
C THR A 716 7.35 -26.71 1.24
N PHE A 717 7.84 -26.06 2.30
CA PHE A 717 8.38 -24.69 2.22
C PHE A 717 9.62 -24.61 1.33
N VAL A 718 10.53 -25.58 1.43
CA VAL A 718 11.72 -25.68 0.56
C VAL A 718 11.31 -25.82 -0.90
N LYS A 719 10.37 -26.71 -1.22
CA LYS A 719 9.81 -26.90 -2.57
C LYS A 719 9.12 -25.65 -3.11
N CYS A 720 8.50 -24.87 -2.23
CA CYS A 720 7.95 -23.55 -2.58
C CYS A 720 9.02 -22.46 -2.70
N GLY A 721 10.32 -22.78 -2.56
CA GLY A 721 11.42 -21.83 -2.71
C GLY A 721 11.62 -20.88 -1.53
N LEU A 722 11.10 -21.21 -0.34
CA LEU A 722 11.19 -20.40 0.87
C LEU A 722 12.38 -20.78 1.76
N TYR A 723 13.31 -21.61 1.27
CA TYR A 723 14.38 -22.21 2.07
C TYR A 723 15.28 -21.20 2.80
N TYR A 724 15.41 -19.97 2.28
CA TYR A 724 16.28 -18.92 2.83
C TYR A 724 15.63 -18.10 3.96
N LEU A 725 14.31 -18.24 4.18
CA LEU A 725 13.64 -17.51 5.25
C LEU A 725 13.93 -18.16 6.60
N LYS A 726 13.95 -17.35 7.67
CA LYS A 726 14.13 -17.86 9.03
C LYS A 726 12.79 -18.24 9.67
N LEU A 727 12.77 -19.30 10.49
CA LEU A 727 11.56 -19.73 11.21
C LEU A 727 11.00 -18.65 12.17
N SER A 728 11.88 -17.83 12.76
CA SER A 728 11.57 -16.71 13.65
C SER A 728 11.12 -15.45 12.92
N GLN A 729 11.28 -15.38 11.60
CA GLN A 729 10.98 -14.20 10.81
C GLN A 729 9.49 -13.85 10.91
N GLN A 730 9.19 -12.57 11.15
CA GLN A 730 7.82 -12.10 11.28
C GLN A 730 7.11 -12.14 9.93
N VAL A 731 5.86 -12.61 9.93
CA VAL A 731 5.05 -12.74 8.71
C VAL A 731 4.86 -11.36 8.03
N LEU A 732 4.78 -10.28 8.81
CA LEU A 732 4.67 -8.92 8.29
C LEU A 732 5.92 -8.40 7.57
N THR A 733 7.08 -9.02 7.82
CA THR A 733 8.33 -8.63 7.15
C THR A 733 8.54 -9.37 5.82
N LEU A 734 7.67 -10.33 5.51
CA LEU A 734 7.71 -11.06 4.26
C LEU A 734 7.23 -10.18 3.12
N SER A 735 7.90 -10.29 1.97
CA SER A 735 7.38 -9.79 0.71
C SER A 735 6.05 -10.46 0.38
N SER A 736 5.23 -9.81 -0.45
CA SER A 736 3.94 -10.35 -0.88
C SER A 736 4.08 -11.74 -1.51
N GLY A 737 5.14 -11.96 -2.31
CA GLY A 737 5.42 -13.25 -2.92
C GLY A 737 5.90 -14.33 -1.95
N GLU A 738 6.66 -13.97 -0.90
CA GLU A 738 7.02 -14.91 0.17
C GLU A 738 5.80 -15.30 1.02
N LEU A 739 4.97 -14.31 1.38
CA LEU A 739 3.75 -14.53 2.14
C LEU A 739 2.79 -15.45 1.39
N MET A 740 2.62 -15.23 0.08
CA MET A 740 1.79 -16.09 -0.75
C MET A 740 2.32 -17.53 -0.78
N ARG A 741 3.61 -17.72 -1.08
CA ARG A 741 4.20 -19.06 -1.13
C ARG A 741 4.10 -19.76 0.23
N LEU A 742 4.15 -19.02 1.33
CA LEU A 742 3.94 -19.54 2.68
C LEU A 742 2.48 -19.96 2.90
N ASN A 743 1.51 -19.10 2.57
CA ASN A 743 0.07 -19.41 2.65
C ASN A 743 -0.29 -20.64 1.82
N PHE A 744 0.21 -20.69 0.59
CA PHE A 744 0.08 -21.84 -0.30
C PHE A 744 0.61 -23.09 0.38
N ALA A 745 1.85 -23.06 0.87
CA ALA A 745 2.49 -24.25 1.40
C ALA A 745 1.80 -24.78 2.65
N VAL A 746 1.30 -23.90 3.52
CA VAL A 746 0.50 -24.26 4.70
C VAL A 746 -0.81 -24.91 4.27
N SER A 747 -1.51 -24.31 3.31
CA SER A 747 -2.79 -24.81 2.80
C SER A 747 -2.65 -26.13 2.06
N PHE A 748 -1.63 -26.25 1.22
CA PHE A 748 -1.32 -27.46 0.47
C PHE A 748 -0.93 -28.63 1.40
N ALA A 749 -0.18 -28.34 2.47
CA ALA A 749 0.12 -29.35 3.49
C ALA A 749 -1.13 -29.84 4.22
N ALA A 750 -2.10 -28.95 4.48
CA ALA A 750 -3.39 -29.30 5.07
C ALA A 750 -4.25 -30.14 4.12
N PHE A 751 -4.40 -29.72 2.85
CA PHE A 751 -5.19 -30.44 1.85
C PHE A 751 -4.68 -31.87 1.59
N ASN A 752 -3.36 -32.04 1.47
CA ASN A 752 -2.75 -33.37 1.30
C ASN A 752 -3.00 -34.32 2.48
N ALA A 753 -3.33 -33.79 3.67
CA ALA A 753 -3.70 -34.62 4.80
C ALA A 753 -5.11 -35.23 4.65
N GLU A 754 -6.00 -34.58 3.89
CA GLU A 754 -7.41 -34.97 3.72
C GLU A 754 -7.66 -36.00 2.60
N LYS A 755 -6.64 -36.34 1.79
CA LYS A 755 -6.74 -37.29 0.66
C LYS A 755 -7.86 -36.99 -0.34
N SER A 756 -8.31 -35.75 -0.42
CA SER A 756 -9.29 -35.26 -1.40
C SER A 756 -8.65 -35.24 -2.80
N ARG A 757 -9.28 -35.93 -3.76
CA ARG A 757 -8.96 -35.84 -5.19
C ARG A 757 -9.94 -34.88 -5.87
N ASN A 758 -9.51 -34.22 -6.95
CA ASN A 758 -10.32 -33.30 -7.76
C ASN A 758 -10.69 -31.98 -7.05
N GLY A 759 -9.77 -31.40 -6.27
CA GLY A 759 -9.93 -30.06 -5.70
C GLY A 759 -9.76 -28.96 -6.75
N ILE A 760 -10.33 -27.79 -6.47
CA ILE A 760 -10.20 -26.58 -7.30
C ILE A 760 -9.44 -25.53 -6.52
N PHE A 761 -8.30 -25.10 -7.03
CA PHE A 761 -7.43 -24.11 -6.42
C PHE A 761 -7.56 -22.80 -7.20
N ILE A 762 -7.99 -21.75 -6.53
CA ILE A 762 -8.24 -20.44 -7.12
C ILE A 762 -7.26 -19.43 -6.53
N PHE A 763 -6.49 -18.77 -7.40
CA PHE A 763 -5.47 -17.79 -7.06
C PHE A 763 -5.76 -16.44 -7.70
N ASP A 764 -5.70 -15.37 -6.91
CA ASP A 764 -5.80 -13.99 -7.39
C ASP A 764 -4.40 -13.35 -7.42
N GLU A 765 -3.88 -13.01 -8.61
CA GLU A 765 -2.57 -12.40 -8.86
C GLU A 765 -1.38 -13.04 -8.11
N PRO A 766 -1.15 -14.35 -8.29
CA PRO A 766 -0.12 -15.08 -7.53
C PRO A 766 1.32 -14.68 -7.86
N SER A 767 1.56 -14.03 -9.00
CA SER A 767 2.91 -13.65 -9.42
C SER A 767 3.34 -12.25 -9.00
N SER A 768 2.50 -11.55 -8.26
CA SER A 768 2.74 -10.17 -7.82
C SER A 768 4.01 -10.08 -6.96
N GLY A 769 4.98 -9.27 -7.40
CA GLY A 769 6.26 -9.09 -6.72
C GLY A 769 7.24 -10.27 -6.82
N LEU A 770 6.99 -11.24 -7.72
CA LEU A 770 7.89 -12.38 -7.94
C LEU A 770 8.85 -12.15 -9.12
N HIS A 771 10.13 -12.46 -8.93
CA HIS A 771 11.06 -12.50 -10.05
C HIS A 771 10.65 -13.58 -11.07
N PHE A 772 11.05 -13.41 -12.34
CA PHE A 772 10.76 -14.37 -13.42
C PHE A 772 11.06 -15.84 -13.07
N CYS A 773 12.24 -16.11 -12.51
CA CYS A 773 12.61 -17.47 -12.08
C CYS A 773 11.82 -17.99 -10.87
N ASP A 774 11.27 -17.10 -10.04
CA ASP A 774 10.38 -17.51 -8.94
C ASP A 774 8.99 -17.86 -9.48
N VAL A 775 8.56 -17.22 -10.59
CA VAL A 775 7.35 -17.62 -11.32
C VAL A 775 7.50 -18.99 -11.97
N GLU A 776 8.69 -19.37 -12.44
CA GLU A 776 8.93 -20.73 -12.96
C GLU A 776 8.67 -21.79 -11.88
N LYS A 777 9.18 -21.58 -10.66
CA LYS A 777 8.90 -22.46 -9.52
C LYS A 777 7.40 -22.50 -9.19
N LEU A 778 6.72 -21.37 -9.25
CA LEU A 778 5.27 -21.29 -9.04
C LEU A 778 4.49 -22.09 -10.12
N LEU A 779 4.91 -22.01 -11.39
CA LEU A 779 4.34 -22.80 -12.48
C LEU A 779 4.58 -24.31 -12.28
N GLU A 780 5.75 -24.72 -11.77
CA GLU A 780 6.03 -26.11 -11.39
C GLU A 780 5.10 -26.60 -10.27
N MET A 781 4.79 -25.73 -9.30
CA MET A 781 3.84 -26.04 -8.24
C MET A 781 2.41 -26.23 -8.79
N PHE A 782 1.96 -25.35 -9.68
CA PHE A 782 0.65 -25.51 -10.35
C PHE A 782 0.59 -26.78 -11.19
N LYS A 783 1.68 -27.13 -11.87
CA LYS A 783 1.79 -28.39 -12.60
C LYS A 783 1.66 -29.59 -11.66
N THR A 784 2.33 -29.56 -10.51
CA THR A 784 2.23 -30.63 -9.50
C THR A 784 0.80 -30.81 -8.99
N LEU A 785 0.02 -29.73 -8.88
CA LEU A 785 -1.41 -29.78 -8.54
C LEU A 785 -2.23 -30.46 -9.64
N ASN A 786 -2.03 -30.07 -10.89
CA ASN A 786 -2.72 -30.69 -12.04
C ASN A 786 -2.36 -32.17 -12.19
N ASP A 787 -1.08 -32.54 -12.02
CA ASP A 787 -0.60 -33.92 -12.07
C ASP A 787 -1.22 -34.79 -10.97
N SER A 788 -1.68 -34.17 -9.88
CA SER A 788 -2.43 -34.82 -8.79
C SER A 788 -3.95 -34.89 -9.05
N GLY A 789 -4.42 -34.45 -10.21
CA GLY A 789 -5.83 -34.45 -10.63
C GLY A 789 -6.64 -33.23 -10.17
N ASN A 790 -5.99 -32.17 -9.68
CA ASN A 790 -6.67 -30.94 -9.27
C ASN A 790 -6.80 -29.94 -10.42
N THR A 791 -7.71 -28.98 -10.30
CA THR A 791 -7.89 -27.89 -11.25
C THR A 791 -7.32 -26.61 -10.66
N VAL A 792 -6.62 -25.81 -11.47
CA VAL A 792 -6.03 -24.54 -11.03
C VAL A 792 -6.64 -23.39 -11.83
N ILE A 793 -7.22 -22.40 -11.15
CA ILE A 793 -7.80 -21.19 -11.73
C ILE A 793 -6.98 -19.99 -11.23
N ILE A 794 -6.52 -19.14 -12.14
CA ILE A 794 -5.62 -18.03 -11.78
C ILE A 794 -6.10 -16.74 -12.43
N ALA A 795 -6.28 -15.65 -11.68
CA ALA A 795 -6.41 -14.32 -12.27
C ALA A 795 -5.04 -13.70 -12.38
N GLU A 796 -4.63 -13.32 -13.58
CA GLU A 796 -3.26 -12.87 -13.81
C GLU A 796 -3.15 -11.92 -15.01
N HIS A 797 -2.15 -11.06 -14.98
CA HIS A 797 -1.80 -10.15 -16.06
C HIS A 797 -0.41 -10.44 -16.66
N ARG A 798 0.43 -11.25 -16.01
CA ARG A 798 1.77 -11.60 -16.51
C ARG A 798 1.73 -12.61 -17.66
N SER A 799 2.39 -12.26 -18.76
CA SER A 799 2.45 -13.06 -19.97
C SER A 799 3.07 -14.44 -19.76
N GLN A 800 4.04 -14.58 -18.85
CA GLN A 800 4.67 -15.87 -18.53
C GLN A 800 3.65 -16.90 -18.01
N ILE A 801 2.74 -16.48 -17.12
CA ILE A 801 1.68 -17.36 -16.59
C ILE A 801 0.60 -17.58 -17.65
N ILE A 802 0.13 -16.51 -18.30
CA ILE A 802 -0.94 -16.60 -19.31
C ILE A 802 -0.51 -17.52 -20.46
N SER A 803 0.74 -17.40 -20.93
CA SER A 803 1.26 -18.23 -22.02
C SER A 803 1.51 -19.68 -21.63
N SER A 804 1.69 -19.97 -20.34
CA SER A 804 1.88 -21.32 -19.82
C SER A 804 0.56 -22.04 -19.51
N ALA A 805 -0.55 -21.30 -19.53
CA ALA A 805 -1.90 -21.79 -19.24
C ALA A 805 -2.33 -22.86 -20.24
N ASP A 806 -3.17 -23.78 -19.77
CA ASP A 806 -3.83 -24.73 -20.67
C ASP A 806 -5.03 -24.07 -21.36
N TYR A 807 -5.75 -23.22 -20.62
CA TYR A 807 -6.94 -22.50 -21.08
C TYR A 807 -6.92 -21.05 -20.59
N VAL A 808 -7.45 -20.12 -21.38
CA VAL A 808 -7.52 -18.70 -21.02
C VAL A 808 -8.94 -18.18 -21.19
N ILE A 809 -9.36 -17.34 -20.24
CA ILE A 809 -10.57 -16.51 -20.32
C ILE A 809 -10.09 -15.05 -20.28
N ASP A 810 -10.22 -14.32 -21.37
CA ASP A 810 -9.80 -12.91 -21.47
C ASP A 810 -11.00 -11.98 -21.27
N LEU A 811 -10.92 -11.10 -20.27
CA LEU A 811 -11.96 -10.14 -19.91
C LEU A 811 -11.63 -8.74 -20.45
N GLY A 812 -12.63 -8.05 -20.97
CA GLY A 812 -12.46 -6.70 -21.52
C GLY A 812 -13.72 -6.16 -22.20
N PRO A 813 -13.57 -5.33 -23.26
CA PRO A 813 -12.31 -4.83 -23.83
C PRO A 813 -11.64 -3.73 -22.99
N GLY A 814 -12.37 -3.09 -22.09
CA GLY A 814 -11.90 -2.00 -21.23
C GLY A 814 -11.95 -2.32 -19.74
N SER A 815 -11.89 -1.27 -18.91
CA SER A 815 -11.98 -1.32 -17.46
C SER A 815 -13.28 -0.68 -16.96
N GLY A 816 -13.73 -1.05 -15.76
CA GLY A 816 -14.96 -0.51 -15.16
C GLY A 816 -16.18 -0.81 -16.04
N GLU A 817 -16.95 0.22 -16.37
CA GLU A 817 -18.14 0.12 -17.25
C GLU A 817 -17.82 -0.34 -18.67
N ASN A 818 -16.60 -0.11 -19.15
CA ASN A 818 -16.15 -0.55 -20.48
C ASN A 818 -15.58 -1.98 -20.47
N GLY A 819 -15.50 -2.61 -19.29
CA GLY A 819 -15.10 -4.00 -19.11
C GLY A 819 -16.30 -4.95 -18.96
N GLY A 820 -16.03 -6.11 -18.36
CA GLY A 820 -17.06 -7.05 -17.92
C GLY A 820 -17.59 -8.03 -18.95
N ASN A 821 -17.07 -8.03 -20.17
CA ASN A 821 -17.39 -9.03 -21.19
C ASN A 821 -16.24 -10.05 -21.32
N VAL A 822 -16.57 -11.27 -21.76
CA VAL A 822 -15.59 -12.24 -22.23
C VAL A 822 -15.22 -11.88 -23.67
N VAL A 823 -14.00 -11.41 -23.89
CA VAL A 823 -13.45 -11.10 -25.21
C VAL A 823 -13.03 -12.38 -25.92
N PHE A 824 -12.47 -13.33 -25.16
CA PHE A 824 -12.03 -14.61 -25.67
C PHE A 824 -12.11 -15.68 -24.58
N GLN A 825 -12.42 -16.91 -24.96
CA GLN A 825 -12.20 -18.10 -24.13
C GLN A 825 -11.70 -19.25 -25.01
N GLY A 826 -10.64 -19.95 -24.59
CA GLY A 826 -10.03 -20.99 -25.41
C GLY A 826 -8.57 -21.26 -25.06
N GLU A 827 -7.87 -21.94 -25.97
CA GLU A 827 -6.43 -22.16 -25.86
C GLU A 827 -5.63 -20.87 -26.12
N VAL A 828 -4.44 -20.77 -25.53
CA VAL A 828 -3.52 -19.64 -25.73
C VAL A 828 -3.16 -19.45 -27.21
N ARG A 829 -3.03 -20.53 -27.98
CA ARG A 829 -2.71 -20.46 -29.43
C ARG A 829 -3.77 -19.74 -30.25
N ASP A 830 -5.02 -19.77 -29.80
CA ASP A 830 -6.14 -19.14 -30.49
C ASP A 830 -6.39 -17.72 -29.96
N LEU A 831 -6.07 -17.48 -28.68
CA LEU A 831 -6.04 -16.13 -28.10
C LEU A 831 -5.12 -15.19 -28.89
N VAL A 832 -3.95 -15.69 -29.31
CA VAL A 832 -2.95 -14.94 -30.09
C VAL A 832 -3.50 -14.47 -31.45
N LYS A 833 -4.53 -15.14 -31.98
CA LYS A 833 -5.19 -14.78 -33.25
C LYS A 833 -6.37 -13.82 -33.05
N CYS A 834 -6.78 -13.55 -31.81
CA CYS A 834 -7.90 -12.69 -31.50
C CYS A 834 -7.50 -11.21 -31.60
N GLU A 835 -8.01 -10.49 -32.61
CA GLU A 835 -7.69 -9.08 -32.82
C GLU A 835 -8.26 -8.15 -31.74
N ASP A 836 -9.35 -8.53 -31.09
CA ASP A 836 -9.99 -7.72 -30.05
C ASP A 836 -9.32 -7.88 -28.68
N SER A 837 -8.52 -8.93 -28.49
CA SER A 837 -7.81 -9.21 -27.24
C SER A 837 -6.52 -8.39 -27.13
N VAL A 838 -6.46 -7.50 -26.14
CA VAL A 838 -5.22 -6.80 -25.77
C VAL A 838 -4.17 -7.80 -25.28
N THR A 839 -4.59 -8.81 -24.53
CA THR A 839 -3.75 -9.90 -24.03
C THR A 839 -3.17 -10.73 -25.19
N GLY A 840 -3.99 -11.09 -26.17
CA GLY A 840 -3.58 -11.82 -27.38
C GLY A 840 -2.51 -11.07 -28.18
N LYS A 841 -2.72 -9.77 -28.43
CA LYS A 841 -1.72 -8.90 -29.08
C LYS A 841 -0.39 -8.86 -28.35
N MET A 842 -0.41 -8.90 -27.01
CA MET A 842 0.81 -8.90 -26.21
C MET A 842 1.59 -10.20 -26.37
N ILE A 843 0.92 -11.36 -26.24
CA ILE A 843 1.57 -12.67 -26.39
C ILE A 843 2.07 -12.85 -27.82
N TRP A 844 1.32 -12.36 -28.82
CA TRP A 844 1.76 -12.34 -30.21
C TRP A 844 3.09 -11.58 -30.39
N LYS A 845 3.26 -10.41 -29.75
CA LYS A 845 4.53 -9.67 -29.80
C LYS A 845 5.68 -10.50 -29.23
N LEU A 846 5.48 -11.17 -28.09
CA LEU A 846 6.52 -12.00 -27.46
C LEU A 846 6.93 -13.22 -28.31
N LEU A 847 6.04 -13.75 -29.14
CA LEU A 847 6.34 -14.84 -30.06
C LEU A 847 7.16 -14.40 -31.28
N ASN A 848 7.07 -13.12 -31.67
CA ASN A 848 7.65 -12.58 -32.91
C ASN A 848 8.86 -11.64 -32.68
N ILE A 849 9.25 -11.41 -31.43
CA ILE A 849 10.57 -10.89 -31.02
C ILE A 849 11.53 -12.07 -30.97
#